data_AF-A0A838R1S6-F1
#
_entry.id   AF-A0A838R1S6-F1
#
_cell.length_a   1.000
_cell.length_b   1.000
_cell.length_c   1.000
_cell.angle_alpha   90.00
_cell.angle_beta   90.00
_cell.angle_gamma   90.00
#
_symmetry.space_group_name_H-M   'P 1'
#
loop_
_entity.id
_entity.type
_entity.pdbx_description
1 polymer ?
#
loop_
_entity_poly.entity_id
_entity_poly.type
_entity_poly.pdbx_seq_one_letter_code
_entity_poly.pdbx_strand_id
1 'polypeptide(L)'
;NHELARRRAIQLQRVHLALLFARMGRSEAALKQADSVRVASARMLTAIYCRLTSGHDALDRDKLQPVVEDLEEVEDLLHRAIECGALVDPWNIVGFAANFSLFPALENTVHDWRVDELIELVEQIHDLAARAWSEAAAVDNPDLEQRFSTVLAKLSHWWDTFAAASVEGVKRLVAKEIEVSANLVSGALNAWHKAGAAAGDVAFWRLFVEQFDSSKAFQLVIEALLDHGDIVAARALMMQWVNQRDRTPLEEGDISFHPLAFRWMATVEGQQHASGQDLWPQVATFFAYLEANAEEYWQAPSLNLGPGAVVPRAELGDEDIPFGDPGDDDDDDDDFDDEGDFDYEYAYDDLEGEEFDEDDDEDDDEGSAGEDDVFGAAYDEFTYRDTTDDGNDGDIVDDGVEPLHTEWEFEADRLEQRLSFLNTVARLWKHAAITWGGEAHLPERRVVLDEWLAQAGANYRQLIELLEAVHQFRFRRPSGSHESLVEFDRLRTIKDALIQKIVATCVEAATAARLLMTTRDDAGDAERFGDPVDVESVALLRAVLAGDPEGVRAIWPDFLAALHPRQLLYVPHSRGGAPRQVVITRSIQRLLNDLLGWLPRLGLIRETCQLLDLAQELESKNPVGQGAVTEFDSLFENGYQAIVRAIVESAGHWQAGPTSARARDADHILVDVLQQLTERQLDRWLAHSRTLRLSVVEKLSSPEDWPRFVSFVERYGADLFAQKFLSLGNLRGILHQGVDEWLAGLSQDEEAVENIRLLAELDEQWPRADAVEMLSIAIETVVENYRAYRDYNTTTTQSDHGELLYTLVDFLRQRAAYDRVAWNLKPVVWAHEILVRQGREAAAEMWRQAFAERTSEAADTHIARLSALAAEYGMQLPTIADRLSERFVRPLVIDRLRAMVEPSMNGGAPRRKAAFAALESEIAELVSEPHGAGLDVPDWLSALEDEVTEARSRLSHVSSSDRLSRRIGQVRMSWDEILEQLGEQ
;
A
#
# COMPACT_ATOMS: atom_id res chain seq x y z
N ASN A 1 -16.56 -27.52 14.86
CA ASN A 1 -15.71 -26.40 15.35
C ASN A 1 -16.42 -25.04 15.39
N HIS A 2 -17.48 -24.85 14.61
CA HIS A 2 -18.24 -23.60 14.43
C HIS A 2 -18.61 -22.79 15.69
N GLU A 3 -19.02 -23.42 16.80
CA GLU A 3 -19.32 -22.68 18.06
C GLU A 3 -18.06 -22.10 18.75
N LEU A 4 -16.85 -22.57 18.43
CA LEU A 4 -15.59 -21.98 18.86
C LEU A 4 -15.19 -20.85 17.91
N ALA A 5 -15.22 -21.10 16.59
CA ALA A 5 -14.97 -20.10 15.55
C ALA A 5 -15.86 -18.85 15.74
N ARG A 6 -17.17 -19.05 15.93
CA ARG A 6 -18.13 -17.97 16.21
C ARG A 6 -17.79 -17.17 17.48
N ARG A 7 -17.23 -17.80 18.51
CA ARG A 7 -16.79 -17.10 19.72
C ARG A 7 -15.50 -16.31 19.47
N ARG A 8 -14.54 -16.91 18.75
CA ARG A 8 -13.31 -16.25 18.32
C ARG A 8 -13.64 -14.98 17.52
N ALA A 9 -14.56 -15.07 16.54
CA ALA A 9 -15.08 -13.94 15.78
C ALA A 9 -15.73 -12.85 16.66
N ILE A 10 -16.62 -13.22 17.60
CA ILE A 10 -17.23 -12.25 18.56
C ILE A 10 -16.16 -11.57 19.41
N GLN A 11 -15.11 -12.28 19.81
CA GLN A 11 -14.02 -11.73 20.61
C GLN A 11 -13.18 -10.76 19.77
N LEU A 12 -12.66 -11.20 18.62
CA LEU A 12 -11.84 -10.41 17.69
C LEU A 12 -12.54 -9.09 17.33
N GLN A 13 -13.77 -9.15 16.81
CA GLN A 13 -14.57 -7.96 16.47
C GLN A 13 -14.73 -6.96 17.62
N ARG A 14 -14.86 -7.43 18.86
CA ARG A 14 -15.06 -6.57 20.04
C ARG A 14 -13.75 -6.02 20.60
N VAL A 15 -12.62 -6.66 20.34
CA VAL A 15 -11.29 -6.16 20.70
C VAL A 15 -10.87 -5.06 19.72
N HIS A 16 -10.86 -5.34 18.42
CA HIS A 16 -10.56 -4.34 17.38
C HIS A 16 -11.49 -3.12 17.49
N LEU A 17 -12.81 -3.32 17.64
CA LEU A 17 -13.74 -2.19 17.83
C LEU A 17 -13.45 -1.36 19.10
N ALA A 18 -12.91 -1.98 20.17
CA ALA A 18 -12.51 -1.25 21.36
C ALA A 18 -11.23 -0.41 21.11
N LEU A 19 -10.26 -0.95 20.38
CA LEU A 19 -9.04 -0.24 19.95
C LEU A 19 -9.36 0.88 18.96
N LEU A 20 -10.21 0.64 17.96
CA LEU A 20 -10.74 1.64 17.04
C LEU A 20 -11.42 2.80 17.79
N PHE A 21 -12.32 2.48 18.72
CA PHE A 21 -12.95 3.51 19.56
C PHE A 21 -11.94 4.23 20.46
N ALA A 22 -10.84 3.60 20.87
CA ALA A 22 -9.74 4.27 21.57
C ALA A 22 -9.02 5.26 20.64
N ARG A 23 -8.61 4.84 19.43
CA ARG A 23 -7.98 5.67 18.37
C ARG A 23 -8.87 6.86 17.95
N MET A 24 -10.20 6.71 18.01
CA MET A 24 -11.18 7.80 17.78
C MET A 24 -11.36 8.76 18.98
N GLY A 25 -10.66 8.56 20.10
CA GLY A 25 -10.78 9.36 21.33
C GLY A 25 -12.05 9.09 22.14
N ARG A 26 -12.63 7.87 22.04
CA ARG A 26 -13.96 7.51 22.58
C ARG A 26 -13.91 6.53 23.75
N SER A 27 -13.13 6.88 24.77
CA SER A 27 -12.85 6.06 25.96
C SER A 27 -14.08 5.41 26.62
N GLU A 28 -15.18 6.14 26.84
CA GLU A 28 -16.42 5.58 27.42
C GLU A 28 -17.01 4.42 26.58
N ALA A 29 -16.89 4.48 25.25
CA ALA A 29 -17.40 3.46 24.33
C ALA A 29 -16.38 2.32 24.12
N ALA A 30 -15.10 2.66 24.04
CA ALA A 30 -13.98 1.71 23.94
C ALA A 30 -13.98 0.74 25.13
N LEU A 31 -13.96 1.28 26.36
CA LEU A 31 -13.99 0.49 27.60
C LEU A 31 -15.28 -0.36 27.70
N LYS A 32 -16.42 0.17 27.26
CA LYS A 32 -17.71 -0.57 27.22
C LYS A 32 -17.67 -1.78 26.28
N GLN A 33 -16.96 -1.71 25.15
CA GLN A 33 -16.76 -2.88 24.28
C GLN A 33 -15.75 -3.85 24.90
N ALA A 34 -14.63 -3.36 25.42
CA ALA A 34 -13.61 -4.20 26.04
C ALA A 34 -14.15 -4.97 27.26
N ASP A 35 -14.92 -4.33 28.16
CA ASP A 35 -15.57 -4.98 29.32
C ASP A 35 -16.63 -6.04 28.93
N SER A 36 -17.11 -6.04 27.68
CA SER A 36 -17.98 -7.12 27.18
C SER A 36 -17.21 -8.41 26.87
N VAL A 37 -15.88 -8.32 26.72
CA VAL A 37 -14.98 -9.44 26.38
C VAL A 37 -14.28 -9.96 27.64
N ARG A 38 -14.15 -11.29 27.77
CA ARG A 38 -13.51 -11.94 28.93
C ARG A 38 -11.99 -12.08 28.79
N VAL A 39 -11.35 -11.14 28.10
CA VAL A 39 -9.90 -11.12 27.86
C VAL A 39 -9.28 -10.06 28.76
N ALA A 40 -8.09 -10.33 29.32
CA ALA A 40 -7.40 -9.37 30.18
C ALA A 40 -6.59 -8.35 29.36
N SER A 41 -5.77 -8.84 28.41
CA SER A 41 -4.95 -8.03 27.49
C SER A 41 -5.75 -6.88 26.87
N ALA A 42 -6.77 -7.21 26.08
CA ALA A 42 -7.62 -6.27 25.37
C ALA A 42 -8.21 -5.16 26.26
N ARG A 43 -8.56 -5.43 27.52
CA ARG A 43 -9.12 -4.41 28.44
C ARG A 43 -8.06 -3.46 28.98
N MET A 44 -6.83 -3.94 29.18
CA MET A 44 -5.72 -3.10 29.64
C MET A 44 -5.08 -2.34 28.47
N LEU A 45 -4.89 -2.99 27.33
CA LEU A 45 -4.54 -2.37 26.05
C LEU A 45 -5.52 -1.24 25.69
N THR A 46 -6.84 -1.51 25.67
CA THR A 46 -7.85 -0.47 25.39
C THR A 46 -7.72 0.71 26.36
N ALA A 47 -7.47 0.47 27.64
CA ALA A 47 -7.29 1.54 28.62
C ALA A 47 -6.03 2.37 28.36
N ILE A 48 -4.91 1.74 27.98
CA ILE A 48 -3.66 2.41 27.61
C ILE A 48 -3.86 3.21 26.32
N TYR A 49 -4.40 2.62 25.25
CA TYR A 49 -4.69 3.31 23.99
C TYR A 49 -5.65 4.50 24.15
N CYS A 50 -6.61 4.41 25.08
CA CYS A 50 -7.48 5.55 25.42
C CYS A 50 -6.70 6.72 26.05
N ARG A 51 -5.67 6.42 26.85
CA ARG A 51 -4.80 7.42 27.50
C ARG A 51 -3.77 7.98 26.54
N LEU A 52 -3.13 7.14 25.71
CA LEU A 52 -2.24 7.59 24.62
C LEU A 52 -2.97 8.55 23.68
N THR A 53 -4.16 8.17 23.21
CA THR A 53 -4.98 9.04 22.35
C THR A 53 -5.40 10.32 23.06
N SER A 54 -5.78 10.26 24.35
CA SER A 54 -6.07 11.45 25.17
C SER A 54 -4.87 12.41 25.28
N GLY A 55 -3.65 11.86 25.41
CA GLY A 55 -2.40 12.61 25.44
C GLY A 55 -2.15 13.38 24.14
N HIS A 56 -2.14 12.71 22.99
CA HIS A 56 -1.99 13.38 21.69
C HIS A 56 -3.12 14.42 21.45
N ASP A 57 -4.37 14.04 21.73
CA ASP A 57 -5.57 14.89 21.61
C ASP A 57 -5.58 16.07 22.62
N ALA A 58 -4.60 16.14 23.53
CA ALA A 58 -4.29 17.28 24.41
C ALA A 58 -3.05 18.08 23.97
N LEU A 59 -2.01 17.43 23.42
CA LEU A 59 -0.89 18.10 22.74
C LEU A 59 -1.39 18.95 21.58
N ASP A 60 -2.22 18.38 20.70
CA ASP A 60 -2.86 19.02 19.53
C ASP A 60 -3.84 20.17 19.90
N ARG A 61 -3.85 20.60 21.17
CA ARG A 61 -4.72 21.65 21.75
C ARG A 61 -4.00 22.53 22.77
N ASP A 62 -2.66 22.58 22.72
CA ASP A 62 -1.76 23.35 23.58
C ASP A 62 -1.90 23.01 25.09
N LYS A 63 -2.32 21.79 25.43
CA LYS A 63 -2.61 21.37 26.82
C LYS A 63 -1.63 20.31 27.28
N LEU A 64 -0.44 20.78 27.66
CA LEU A 64 0.62 19.93 28.22
C LEU A 64 0.26 19.31 29.59
N GLN A 65 -0.53 20.00 30.42
CA GLN A 65 -0.77 19.57 31.81
C GLN A 65 -1.50 18.20 31.94
N PRO A 66 -2.59 17.90 31.20
CA PRO A 66 -3.23 16.58 31.24
C PRO A 66 -2.35 15.46 30.71
N VAL A 67 -1.42 15.72 29.78
CA VAL A 67 -0.56 14.69 29.18
C VAL A 67 0.33 14.04 30.24
N VAL A 68 0.76 14.80 31.25
CA VAL A 68 1.51 14.24 32.39
C VAL A 68 0.64 13.29 33.23
N GLU A 69 -0.65 13.60 33.39
CA GLU A 69 -1.60 12.77 34.15
C GLU A 69 -1.97 11.51 33.35
N ASP A 70 -2.14 11.62 32.02
CA ASP A 70 -2.36 10.47 31.12
C ASP A 70 -1.12 9.56 31.06
N LEU A 71 0.11 10.09 30.98
CA LEU A 71 1.36 9.31 31.02
C LEU A 71 1.59 8.61 32.37
N GLU A 72 1.35 9.30 33.49
CA GLU A 72 1.45 8.70 34.84
C GLU A 72 0.42 7.56 35.04
N GLU A 73 -0.76 7.62 34.42
CA GLU A 73 -1.71 6.50 34.39
C GLU A 73 -1.32 5.37 33.43
N VAL A 74 -0.72 5.67 32.27
CA VAL A 74 -0.26 4.67 31.29
C VAL A 74 0.83 3.77 31.87
N GLU A 75 1.78 4.33 32.61
CA GLU A 75 2.85 3.56 33.26
C GLU A 75 2.30 2.57 34.31
N ASP A 76 1.36 3.00 35.15
CA ASP A 76 0.68 2.13 36.12
C ASP A 76 -0.10 1.00 35.41
N LEU A 77 -0.80 1.32 34.32
CA LEU A 77 -1.55 0.32 33.53
C LEU A 77 -0.61 -0.68 32.84
N LEU A 78 0.51 -0.24 32.27
CA LEU A 78 1.49 -1.09 31.60
C LEU A 78 2.11 -2.10 32.59
N HIS A 79 2.67 -1.63 33.71
CA HIS A 79 3.25 -2.50 34.72
C HIS A 79 2.22 -3.47 35.29
N ARG A 80 1.00 -3.00 35.61
CA ARG A 80 -0.07 -3.87 36.12
C ARG A 80 -0.57 -4.89 35.11
N ALA A 81 -0.48 -4.60 33.80
CA ALA A 81 -0.82 -5.56 32.76
C ALA A 81 0.21 -6.70 32.69
N ILE A 82 1.50 -6.37 32.77
CA ILE A 82 2.59 -7.36 32.86
C ILE A 82 2.48 -8.16 34.16
N GLU A 83 2.35 -7.51 35.32
CA GLU A 83 2.23 -8.18 36.64
C GLU A 83 1.07 -9.18 36.75
N CYS A 84 -0.01 -9.00 35.99
CA CYS A 84 -1.16 -9.92 36.00
C CYS A 84 -1.19 -10.91 34.82
N GLY A 85 -0.16 -10.93 33.97
CA GLY A 85 -0.11 -11.79 32.77
C GLY A 85 -1.13 -11.41 31.70
N ALA A 86 -1.53 -10.13 31.66
CA ALA A 86 -2.38 -9.56 30.61
C ALA A 86 -1.56 -9.02 29.43
N LEU A 87 -0.31 -8.64 29.65
CA LEU A 87 0.71 -8.50 28.60
C LEU A 87 1.79 -9.56 28.82
N VAL A 88 2.60 -9.80 27.79
CA VAL A 88 3.78 -10.68 27.89
C VAL A 88 4.82 -10.06 28.84
N ASP A 89 5.66 -10.90 29.46
CA ASP A 89 6.76 -10.43 30.29
C ASP A 89 7.94 -10.00 29.38
N PRO A 90 8.44 -8.76 29.46
CA PRO A 90 9.60 -8.32 28.68
C PRO A 90 10.84 -9.22 28.82
N TRP A 91 10.99 -9.96 29.93
CA TRP A 91 12.08 -10.93 30.09
C TRP A 91 12.06 -12.07 29.05
N ASN A 92 10.94 -12.30 28.37
CA ASN A 92 10.85 -13.29 27.30
C ASN A 92 11.69 -12.90 26.06
N ILE A 93 11.99 -11.61 25.89
CA ILE A 93 12.89 -11.13 24.82
C ILE A 93 14.29 -11.72 25.03
N VAL A 94 14.93 -11.45 26.17
CA VAL A 94 16.26 -12.01 26.52
C VAL A 94 16.22 -13.52 26.77
N GLY A 95 15.12 -14.02 27.32
CA GLY A 95 15.00 -15.41 27.77
C GLY A 95 14.75 -16.43 26.65
N PHE A 96 14.10 -16.01 25.55
CA PHE A 96 13.62 -16.89 24.50
C PHE A 96 13.76 -16.31 23.07
N ALA A 97 14.26 -15.08 22.90
CA ALA A 97 14.24 -14.37 21.61
C ALA A 97 12.82 -14.35 20.97
N ALA A 98 11.80 -14.14 21.82
CA ALA A 98 10.37 -14.29 21.51
C ALA A 98 9.91 -15.69 21.04
N ASN A 99 10.82 -16.65 20.86
CA ASN A 99 10.56 -17.95 20.25
C ASN A 99 10.42 -19.07 21.29
N PHE A 100 9.23 -19.66 21.37
CA PHE A 100 8.89 -20.66 22.39
C PHE A 100 8.93 -22.09 21.83
N SER A 101 9.88 -22.88 22.32
CA SER A 101 9.98 -24.33 22.07
C SER A 101 8.68 -25.08 22.37
N LEU A 102 8.10 -25.71 21.35
CA LEU A 102 7.16 -26.82 21.49
C LEU A 102 7.91 -28.09 21.91
N PHE A 103 9.05 -28.35 21.26
CA PHE A 103 9.96 -29.47 21.51
C PHE A 103 11.41 -28.98 21.73
N PRO A 104 12.35 -29.84 22.19
CA PRO A 104 13.70 -29.40 22.57
C PRO A 104 14.65 -29.01 21.43
N ALA A 105 14.29 -29.23 20.17
CA ALA A 105 15.04 -28.74 19.02
C ALA A 105 14.63 -27.30 18.66
N LEU A 106 15.43 -26.65 17.83
CA LEU A 106 15.38 -25.18 17.64
C LEU A 106 14.44 -24.82 16.49
N GLU A 107 14.32 -25.69 15.48
CA GLU A 107 13.28 -25.66 14.45
C GLU A 107 11.86 -25.61 15.06
N ASN A 108 11.58 -26.42 16.09
CA ASN A 108 10.25 -26.52 16.73
C ASN A 108 9.92 -25.34 17.69
N THR A 109 10.33 -24.11 17.35
CA THR A 109 10.08 -22.90 18.15
C THR A 109 9.07 -21.98 17.49
N VAL A 110 8.10 -21.48 18.27
CA VAL A 110 7.02 -20.61 17.76
C VAL A 110 7.20 -19.19 18.26
N HIS A 111 7.30 -18.23 17.32
CA HIS A 111 7.40 -16.80 17.61
C HIS A 111 6.13 -16.25 18.28
N ASP A 112 6.30 -15.56 19.41
CA ASP A 112 5.21 -14.97 20.19
C ASP A 112 5.04 -13.48 19.87
N TRP A 113 4.34 -13.18 18.78
CA TRP A 113 3.99 -11.85 18.26
C TRP A 113 3.45 -10.83 19.30
N ARG A 114 3.00 -11.29 20.48
CA ARG A 114 2.64 -10.43 21.62
C ARG A 114 3.85 -9.70 22.22
N VAL A 115 5.06 -10.15 21.90
CA VAL A 115 6.32 -9.45 22.19
C VAL A 115 6.44 -8.20 21.30
N ASP A 116 6.12 -8.32 20.01
CA ASP A 116 6.14 -7.19 19.08
C ASP A 116 5.01 -6.19 19.38
N GLU A 117 3.78 -6.67 19.68
CA GLU A 117 2.69 -5.83 20.23
C GLU A 117 3.15 -5.00 21.45
N LEU A 118 4.00 -5.56 22.30
CA LEU A 118 4.52 -4.91 23.50
C LEU A 118 5.64 -3.91 23.17
N ILE A 119 6.52 -4.23 22.21
CA ILE A 119 7.59 -3.33 21.76
C ILE A 119 6.97 -2.07 21.15
N GLU A 120 5.99 -2.22 20.26
CA GLU A 120 5.27 -1.11 19.63
C GLU A 120 4.47 -0.28 20.64
N LEU A 121 3.82 -0.94 21.61
CA LEU A 121 3.13 -0.22 22.68
C LEU A 121 4.11 0.62 23.50
N VAL A 122 5.30 0.11 23.79
CA VAL A 122 6.34 0.84 24.54
C VAL A 122 6.94 1.96 23.69
N GLU A 123 7.16 1.73 22.39
CA GLU A 123 7.59 2.74 21.41
C GLU A 123 6.62 3.93 21.37
N GLN A 124 5.31 3.67 21.20
CA GLN A 124 4.25 4.70 21.21
C GLN A 124 4.18 5.48 22.54
N ILE A 125 4.49 4.84 23.67
CA ILE A 125 4.56 5.51 24.98
C ILE A 125 5.76 6.47 25.05
N HIS A 126 6.93 6.06 24.54
CA HIS A 126 8.12 6.91 24.47
C HIS A 126 7.91 8.07 23.49
N ASP A 127 7.24 7.84 22.36
CA ASP A 127 6.87 8.85 21.37
C ASP A 127 5.97 9.95 21.93
N LEU A 128 4.91 9.59 22.65
CA LEU A 128 4.04 10.56 23.31
C LEU A 128 4.83 11.41 24.32
N ALA A 129 5.72 10.80 25.10
CA ALA A 129 6.55 11.50 26.07
C ALA A 129 7.63 12.39 25.42
N ALA A 130 8.26 11.95 24.32
CA ALA A 130 9.24 12.70 23.54
C ALA A 130 8.61 13.91 22.84
N ARG A 131 7.44 13.73 22.20
CA ARG A 131 6.68 14.84 21.61
C ARG A 131 6.22 15.82 22.70
N ALA A 132 5.69 15.33 23.83
CA ALA A 132 5.26 16.19 24.93
C ALA A 132 6.39 17.03 25.56
N TRP A 133 7.62 16.46 25.65
CA TRP A 133 8.81 17.22 26.06
C TRP A 133 9.18 18.30 25.02
N SER A 134 9.19 17.93 23.74
CA SER A 134 9.52 18.84 22.62
C SER A 134 8.59 20.06 22.58
N GLU A 135 7.28 19.86 22.70
CA GLU A 135 6.27 20.93 22.77
C GLU A 135 6.45 21.80 24.03
N ALA A 136 6.78 21.19 25.19
CA ALA A 136 7.05 21.95 26.41
C ALA A 136 8.30 22.85 26.32
N ALA A 137 9.30 22.44 25.54
CA ALA A 137 10.50 23.21 25.26
C ALA A 137 10.28 24.31 24.20
N ALA A 138 9.47 24.06 23.16
CA ALA A 138 9.07 25.08 22.19
C ALA A 138 8.30 26.24 22.86
N VAL A 139 7.52 25.95 23.91
CA VAL A 139 6.75 26.92 24.71
C VAL A 139 7.55 27.51 25.90
N ASP A 140 8.82 27.11 26.10
CA ASP A 140 9.72 27.61 27.17
C ASP A 140 9.14 27.43 28.58
N ASN A 141 8.60 26.23 28.87
CA ASN A 141 7.95 25.89 30.14
C ASN A 141 8.77 24.88 30.98
N PRO A 142 9.77 25.35 31.77
CA PRO A 142 10.73 24.50 32.43
C PRO A 142 10.13 23.58 33.52
N ASP A 143 9.00 23.97 34.13
CA ASP A 143 8.32 23.17 35.16
C ASP A 143 7.69 21.89 34.55
N LEU A 144 7.27 21.93 33.28
CA LEU A 144 6.76 20.76 32.56
C LEU A 144 7.85 20.01 31.81
N GLU A 145 8.80 20.72 31.20
CA GLU A 145 10.02 20.16 30.60
C GLU A 145 10.73 19.20 31.57
N GLN A 146 10.94 19.63 32.82
CA GLN A 146 11.55 18.82 33.86
C GLN A 146 10.71 17.59 34.25
N ARG A 147 9.37 17.64 34.15
CA ARG A 147 8.50 16.48 34.43
C ARG A 147 8.53 15.47 33.29
N PHE A 148 8.36 15.89 32.03
CA PHE A 148 8.42 14.98 30.89
C PHE A 148 9.80 14.30 30.77
N SER A 149 10.88 15.06 30.93
CA SER A 149 12.25 14.53 31.03
C SER A 149 12.39 13.45 32.12
N THR A 150 11.79 13.66 33.30
CA THR A 150 11.83 12.69 34.41
C THR A 150 11.01 11.43 34.13
N VAL A 151 9.88 11.55 33.43
CA VAL A 151 9.03 10.41 33.04
C VAL A 151 9.73 9.58 31.96
N LEU A 152 10.21 10.23 30.89
CA LEU A 152 10.89 9.55 29.78
C LEU A 152 12.14 8.81 30.26
N ALA A 153 13.02 9.47 31.03
CA ALA A 153 14.24 8.83 31.54
C ALA A 153 13.98 7.68 32.54
N LYS A 154 12.80 7.63 33.16
CA LYS A 154 12.37 6.50 34.00
C LYS A 154 11.91 5.32 33.14
N LEU A 155 11.11 5.58 32.11
CA LEU A 155 10.61 4.58 31.17
C LEU A 155 11.76 3.95 30.37
N SER A 156 12.67 4.77 29.81
CA SER A 156 13.84 4.29 29.08
C SER A 156 14.73 3.41 29.96
N HIS A 157 15.06 3.88 31.18
CA HIS A 157 15.88 3.10 32.11
C HIS A 157 15.22 1.78 32.53
N TRP A 158 13.88 1.68 32.54
CA TRP A 158 13.19 0.41 32.76
C TRP A 158 13.29 -0.51 31.54
N TRP A 159 12.97 0.01 30.34
CA TRP A 159 12.93 -0.78 29.11
C TRP A 159 14.30 -1.32 28.69
N ASP A 160 15.35 -0.49 28.77
CA ASP A 160 16.72 -0.88 28.38
C ASP A 160 17.27 -2.07 29.21
N THR A 161 16.62 -2.44 30.33
CA THR A 161 17.01 -3.65 31.10
C THR A 161 16.67 -4.97 30.41
N PHE A 162 15.81 -4.96 29.39
CA PHE A 162 15.40 -6.14 28.63
C PHE A 162 16.14 -6.31 27.29
N ALA A 163 17.15 -5.47 27.02
CA ALA A 163 18.11 -5.64 25.92
C ALA A 163 17.51 -5.94 24.53
N ALA A 164 16.31 -5.42 24.22
CA ALA A 164 15.57 -5.77 23.00
C ALA A 164 16.34 -5.49 21.70
N ALA A 165 17.18 -4.45 21.68
CA ALA A 165 18.08 -4.13 20.56
C ALA A 165 19.38 -4.96 20.51
N SER A 166 19.45 -6.09 21.21
CA SER A 166 20.60 -7.00 21.23
C SER A 166 20.17 -8.47 21.11
N VAL A 167 18.95 -8.70 20.62
CA VAL A 167 18.32 -10.00 20.42
C VAL A 167 17.89 -10.09 18.96
N GLU A 168 18.40 -11.07 18.24
CA GLU A 168 18.03 -11.35 16.85
C GLU A 168 16.60 -11.90 16.76
N GLY A 169 15.91 -11.66 15.65
CA GLY A 169 14.52 -12.09 15.43
C GLY A 169 13.43 -11.26 16.13
N VAL A 170 13.77 -10.10 16.71
CA VAL A 170 12.85 -9.24 17.47
C VAL A 170 13.01 -7.76 17.05
N LYS A 171 11.92 -6.96 17.03
CA LYS A 171 11.98 -5.54 16.64
C LYS A 171 12.96 -4.73 17.52
N ARG A 172 13.98 -4.12 16.90
CA ARG A 172 15.01 -3.29 17.56
C ARG A 172 14.38 -2.03 18.18
N LEU A 173 14.35 -1.95 19.52
CA LEU A 173 13.96 -0.73 20.24
C LEU A 173 14.97 -0.38 21.35
N VAL A 174 15.72 0.72 21.17
CA VAL A 174 16.59 1.33 22.18
C VAL A 174 15.90 2.54 22.78
N ALA A 175 15.32 2.40 23.96
CA ALA A 175 14.60 3.51 24.59
C ALA A 175 15.53 4.65 25.04
N LYS A 176 16.83 4.37 25.22
CA LYS A 176 17.87 5.38 25.42
C LYS A 176 18.06 6.33 24.24
N GLU A 177 17.98 5.83 23.01
CA GLU A 177 18.16 6.65 21.78
C GLU A 177 17.03 7.67 21.67
N ILE A 178 15.79 7.29 22.02
CA ILE A 178 14.63 8.20 22.08
C ILE A 178 14.81 9.25 23.19
N GLU A 179 15.30 8.88 24.39
CA GLU A 179 15.56 9.84 25.47
C GLU A 179 16.63 10.88 25.10
N VAL A 180 17.75 10.42 24.50
CA VAL A 180 18.84 11.30 24.06
C VAL A 180 18.37 12.21 22.93
N SER A 181 17.66 11.67 21.94
CA SER A 181 17.04 12.43 20.86
C SER A 181 16.10 13.50 21.41
N ALA A 182 15.13 13.14 22.24
CA ALA A 182 14.16 14.07 22.83
C ALA A 182 14.84 15.18 23.66
N ASN A 183 15.93 14.86 24.38
CA ASN A 183 16.73 15.85 25.11
C ASN A 183 17.42 16.86 24.18
N LEU A 184 18.00 16.40 23.07
CA LEU A 184 18.67 17.24 22.08
C LEU A 184 17.66 18.11 21.30
N VAL A 185 16.57 17.50 20.84
CA VAL A 185 15.40 18.16 20.22
C VAL A 185 14.89 19.28 21.13
N SER A 186 14.60 18.96 22.39
CA SER A 186 14.09 19.91 23.37
C SER A 186 15.09 21.04 23.63
N GLY A 187 16.38 20.73 23.79
CA GLY A 187 17.43 21.73 23.96
C GLY A 187 17.56 22.68 22.76
N ALA A 188 17.41 22.15 21.54
CA ALA A 188 17.46 22.94 20.30
C ALA A 188 16.21 23.81 20.10
N LEU A 189 15.01 23.29 20.38
CA LEU A 189 13.76 24.07 20.37
C LEU A 189 13.76 25.18 21.44
N ASN A 190 14.24 24.88 22.65
CA ASN A 190 14.45 25.87 23.71
C ASN A 190 15.40 26.99 23.27
N ALA A 191 16.43 26.67 22.48
CA ALA A 191 17.38 27.63 21.93
C ALA A 191 16.78 28.43 20.75
N TRP A 192 16.02 27.79 19.85
CA TRP A 192 15.31 28.42 18.74
C TRP A 192 14.32 29.48 19.24
N HIS A 193 13.47 29.14 20.23
CA HIS A 193 12.53 30.07 20.85
C HIS A 193 13.25 31.30 21.47
N LYS A 194 14.42 31.09 22.08
CA LYS A 194 15.23 32.16 22.68
C LYS A 194 16.06 32.96 21.65
N ALA A 195 16.32 32.41 20.47
CA ALA A 195 17.06 33.06 19.38
C ALA A 195 16.14 33.84 18.41
N GLY A 196 14.89 33.42 18.25
CA GLY A 196 13.89 34.08 17.42
C GLY A 196 14.37 34.26 15.97
N ALA A 197 14.46 35.50 15.50
CA ALA A 197 14.89 35.81 14.13
C ALA A 197 16.32 35.36 13.75
N ALA A 198 17.15 34.95 14.72
CA ALA A 198 18.46 34.35 14.45
C ALA A 198 18.40 32.83 14.22
N ALA A 199 17.25 32.18 14.49
CA ALA A 199 17.10 30.73 14.39
C ALA A 199 16.78 30.23 12.97
N GLY A 200 16.59 31.14 12.00
CA GLY A 200 16.56 30.82 10.56
C GLY A 200 17.94 30.76 9.91
N ASP A 201 19.03 30.85 10.67
CA ASP A 201 20.42 30.74 10.18
C ASP A 201 20.88 29.27 10.21
N VAL A 202 21.43 28.76 9.10
CA VAL A 202 22.03 27.42 9.02
C VAL A 202 23.20 27.28 10.01
N ALA A 203 23.93 28.37 10.28
CA ALA A 203 25.02 28.39 11.25
C ALA A 203 24.56 28.24 12.71
N PHE A 204 23.28 28.50 13.01
CA PHE A 204 22.70 28.20 14.33
C PHE A 204 22.44 26.70 14.47
N TRP A 205 21.74 26.09 13.50
CA TRP A 205 21.35 24.68 13.57
C TRP A 205 22.52 23.70 13.53
N ARG A 206 23.60 24.02 12.80
CA ARG A 206 24.81 23.20 12.75
C ARG A 206 25.39 22.85 14.13
N LEU A 207 25.21 23.71 15.14
CA LEU A 207 25.65 23.47 16.52
C LEU A 207 24.89 22.33 17.22
N PHE A 208 23.67 22.04 16.77
CA PHE A 208 22.80 21.00 17.30
C PHE A 208 22.82 19.74 16.44
N VAL A 209 22.88 19.89 15.11
CA VAL A 209 22.83 18.75 14.17
C VAL A 209 24.15 17.96 14.09
N GLU A 210 25.26 18.48 14.61
CA GLU A 210 26.45 17.65 14.90
C GLU A 210 26.24 16.69 16.09
N GLN A 211 25.07 16.73 16.75
CA GLN A 211 24.68 15.86 17.87
C GLN A 211 23.45 14.98 17.57
N PHE A 212 22.72 15.21 16.47
CA PHE A 212 21.60 14.34 16.08
C PHE A 212 22.16 13.05 15.47
N ASP A 213 21.65 11.92 15.97
CA ASP A 213 22.07 10.56 15.62
C ASP A 213 20.91 9.65 15.20
N SER A 214 19.67 10.14 15.22
CA SER A 214 18.46 9.39 14.86
C SER A 214 17.53 10.15 13.91
N SER A 215 16.82 9.40 13.07
CA SER A 215 15.82 9.94 12.13
C SER A 215 14.68 10.64 12.88
N LYS A 216 14.33 10.11 14.06
CA LYS A 216 13.31 10.66 14.95
C LYS A 216 13.64 12.05 15.47
N ALA A 217 14.92 12.33 15.74
CA ALA A 217 15.36 13.65 16.18
C ALA A 217 15.07 14.72 15.11
N PHE A 218 15.33 14.41 13.84
CA PHE A 218 15.00 15.30 12.74
C PHE A 218 13.49 15.49 12.57
N GLN A 219 12.70 14.41 12.56
CA GLN A 219 11.24 14.49 12.48
C GLN A 219 10.67 15.42 13.55
N LEU A 220 10.97 15.17 14.84
CA LEU A 220 10.36 15.92 15.95
C LEU A 220 10.66 17.43 15.90
N VAL A 221 11.88 17.85 15.51
CA VAL A 221 12.19 19.29 15.33
C VAL A 221 11.49 19.85 14.11
N ILE A 222 11.53 19.14 12.97
CA ILE A 222 10.96 19.62 11.71
C ILE A 222 9.44 19.78 11.82
N GLU A 223 8.74 18.83 12.45
CA GLU A 223 7.30 18.93 12.71
C GLU A 223 6.96 20.12 13.60
N ALA A 224 7.63 20.27 14.74
CA ALA A 224 7.41 21.38 15.67
C ALA A 224 7.65 22.75 15.00
N LEU A 225 8.68 22.87 14.15
CA LEU A 225 8.95 24.09 13.38
C LEU A 225 7.87 24.35 12.32
N LEU A 226 7.34 23.31 11.66
CA LEU A 226 6.27 23.43 10.68
C LEU A 226 4.93 23.85 11.32
N ASP A 227 4.61 23.35 12.52
CA ASP A 227 3.42 23.77 13.29
C ASP A 227 3.54 25.22 13.80
N HIS A 228 4.75 25.65 14.16
CA HIS A 228 5.04 27.06 14.46
C HIS A 228 5.20 27.93 13.20
N GLY A 229 5.18 27.34 12.00
CA GLY A 229 5.21 28.02 10.70
C GLY A 229 6.59 28.50 10.22
N ASP A 230 7.70 28.08 10.86
CA ASP A 230 9.06 28.48 10.49
C ASP A 230 9.60 27.65 9.32
N ILE A 231 9.15 28.01 8.11
CA ILE A 231 9.60 27.41 6.85
C ILE A 231 11.11 27.58 6.58
N VAL A 232 11.79 28.51 7.25
CA VAL A 232 13.22 28.76 7.01
C VAL A 232 14.07 27.81 7.85
N ALA A 233 13.78 27.68 9.15
CA ALA A 233 14.43 26.71 10.02
C ALA A 233 14.11 25.26 9.60
N ALA A 234 12.85 24.97 9.25
CA ALA A 234 12.46 23.64 8.79
C ALA A 234 13.24 23.20 7.53
N ARG A 235 13.39 24.08 6.53
CA ARG A 235 14.25 23.80 5.36
C ARG A 235 15.71 23.59 5.78
N ALA A 236 16.25 24.44 6.65
CA ALA A 236 17.66 24.35 7.05
C ALA A 236 18.00 22.99 7.68
N LEU A 237 17.07 22.41 8.45
CA LEU A 237 17.21 21.07 9.02
C LEU A 237 17.01 19.95 8.01
N MET A 238 16.01 20.05 7.13
CA MET A 238 15.79 19.09 6.04
C MET A 238 17.04 18.90 5.20
N MET A 239 17.69 19.99 4.77
CA MET A 239 18.90 19.92 3.96
C MET A 239 20.09 19.33 4.73
N GLN A 240 20.17 19.58 6.04
CA GLN A 240 21.23 19.04 6.88
C GLN A 240 21.03 17.54 7.22
N TRP A 241 19.79 17.03 7.20
CA TRP A 241 19.47 15.59 7.28
C TRP A 241 19.91 14.87 6.00
N VAL A 242 19.57 15.42 4.82
CA VAL A 242 20.01 14.88 3.51
C VAL A 242 21.54 14.85 3.38
N ASN A 243 22.22 15.85 3.94
CA ASN A 243 23.70 15.90 4.07
C ASN A 243 24.27 14.89 5.09
N GLN A 244 23.43 14.26 5.93
CA GLN A 244 23.82 13.27 6.95
C GLN A 244 23.23 11.87 6.70
N ARG A 245 22.63 11.63 5.53
CA ARG A 245 21.97 10.36 5.13
C ARG A 245 22.80 9.11 5.43
N ASP A 246 24.12 9.14 5.22
CA ASP A 246 25.07 8.05 5.49
C ASP A 246 25.17 7.63 6.98
N ARG A 247 24.63 8.44 7.90
CA ARG A 247 24.60 8.19 9.36
C ARG A 247 23.20 8.03 9.91
N THR A 248 22.22 8.63 9.25
CA THR A 248 20.85 8.73 9.71
C THR A 248 19.97 8.66 8.47
N PRO A 249 19.34 7.51 8.18
CA PRO A 249 18.62 7.29 6.93
C PRO A 249 17.47 8.29 6.78
N LEU A 250 17.01 8.45 5.54
CA LEU A 250 15.87 9.33 5.23
C LEU A 250 14.51 8.67 5.51
N GLU A 251 14.51 7.35 5.73
CA GLU A 251 13.35 6.50 5.96
C GLU A 251 13.73 5.38 6.96
N GLU A 252 12.99 5.26 8.06
CA GLU A 252 13.24 4.34 9.18
C GLU A 252 11.90 3.97 9.86
N GLY A 253 11.23 2.93 9.36
CA GLY A 253 9.86 2.57 9.78
C GLY A 253 8.88 3.70 9.46
N ASP A 254 8.03 4.08 10.43
CA ASP A 254 7.09 5.21 10.30
C ASP A 254 7.78 6.59 10.14
N ILE A 255 9.10 6.67 10.35
CA ILE A 255 9.86 7.92 10.31
C ILE A 255 10.36 8.14 8.89
N SER A 256 9.90 9.22 8.23
CA SER A 256 10.32 9.49 6.86
C SER A 256 10.47 10.99 6.59
N PHE A 257 11.54 11.36 5.88
CA PHE A 257 11.75 12.68 5.29
C PHE A 257 10.60 13.05 4.32
N HIS A 258 10.04 12.04 3.65
CA HIS A 258 9.18 12.19 2.50
C HIS A 258 7.87 12.95 2.82
N PRO A 259 7.03 12.56 3.83
CA PRO A 259 5.81 13.31 4.18
C PRO A 259 6.10 14.74 4.67
N LEU A 260 7.26 14.97 5.28
CA LEU A 260 7.66 16.27 5.84
C LEU A 260 7.96 17.29 4.73
N ALA A 261 8.66 16.89 3.66
CA ALA A 261 8.88 17.74 2.49
C ALA A 261 7.55 18.22 1.86
N PHE A 262 6.54 17.35 1.80
CA PHE A 262 5.20 17.74 1.34
C PHE A 262 4.45 18.67 2.28
N ARG A 263 4.67 18.53 3.59
CA ARG A 263 4.10 19.40 4.63
C ARG A 263 4.76 20.78 4.59
N TRP A 264 6.07 20.85 4.34
CA TRP A 264 6.79 22.11 4.12
C TRP A 264 6.23 22.89 2.93
N MET A 265 6.08 22.26 1.76
CA MET A 265 5.44 22.92 0.61
C MET A 265 3.98 23.31 0.89
N ALA A 266 3.23 22.52 1.66
CA ALA A 266 1.86 22.88 2.06
C ALA A 266 1.83 24.18 2.87
N THR A 267 2.77 24.32 3.82
CA THR A 267 2.92 25.51 4.64
C THR A 267 3.35 26.71 3.80
N VAL A 268 4.26 26.55 2.83
CA VAL A 268 4.62 27.63 1.87
C VAL A 268 3.44 28.03 1.00
N GLU A 269 2.70 27.08 0.43
CA GLU A 269 1.47 27.33 -0.34
C GLU A 269 0.43 28.08 0.49
N GLY A 270 0.20 27.65 1.74
CA GLY A 270 -0.72 28.31 2.68
C GLY A 270 -0.29 29.72 3.07
N GLN A 271 1.01 29.94 3.32
CA GLN A 271 1.55 31.27 3.63
C GLN A 271 1.49 32.22 2.43
N GLN A 272 1.71 31.72 1.20
CA GLN A 272 1.52 32.49 -0.03
C GLN A 272 0.06 32.94 -0.18
N HIS A 273 -0.90 32.02 -0.03
CA HIS A 273 -2.34 32.35 -0.09
C HIS A 273 -2.78 33.32 1.02
N ALA A 274 -2.23 33.21 2.24
CA ALA A 274 -2.58 34.08 3.36
C ALA A 274 -1.94 35.48 3.28
N SER A 275 -0.73 35.60 2.73
CA SER A 275 0.03 36.86 2.63
C SER A 275 -0.23 37.62 1.33
N GLY A 276 -0.61 36.93 0.25
CA GLY A 276 -0.69 37.49 -1.09
C GLY A 276 0.68 37.84 -1.69
N GLN A 277 1.77 37.28 -1.17
CA GLN A 277 3.13 37.45 -1.67
C GLN A 277 3.59 36.18 -2.40
N ASP A 278 4.31 36.35 -3.50
CA ASP A 278 4.99 35.25 -4.19
C ASP A 278 6.11 34.69 -3.32
N LEU A 279 6.04 33.40 -3.00
CA LEU A 279 7.06 32.67 -2.24
C LEU A 279 7.88 31.72 -3.13
N TRP A 280 7.76 31.78 -4.46
CA TRP A 280 8.61 31.03 -5.39
C TRP A 280 10.11 31.08 -5.05
N PRO A 281 10.72 32.22 -4.64
CA PRO A 281 12.13 32.25 -4.27
C PRO A 281 12.50 31.27 -3.14
N GLN A 282 11.58 30.97 -2.21
CA GLN A 282 11.81 29.97 -1.17
C GLN A 282 11.77 28.54 -1.71
N VAL A 283 10.90 28.29 -2.70
CA VAL A 283 10.76 27.00 -3.39
C VAL A 283 11.99 26.73 -4.27
N ALA A 284 12.40 27.69 -5.10
CA ALA A 284 13.64 27.56 -5.88
C ALA A 284 14.87 27.35 -4.98
N THR A 285 14.97 28.07 -3.86
CA THR A 285 16.04 27.87 -2.86
C THR A 285 15.93 26.52 -2.13
N PHE A 286 14.74 25.89 -2.07
CA PHE A 286 14.58 24.56 -1.50
C PHE A 286 15.19 23.50 -2.42
N PHE A 287 14.80 23.47 -3.70
CA PHE A 287 15.35 22.50 -4.65
C PHE A 287 16.86 22.68 -4.87
N ALA A 288 17.34 23.92 -5.07
CA ALA A 288 18.76 24.21 -5.27
C ALA A 288 19.64 23.94 -4.02
N TYR A 289 19.03 23.73 -2.84
CA TYR A 289 19.74 23.20 -1.68
C TYR A 289 19.57 21.69 -1.55
N LEU A 290 18.49 21.09 -2.05
CA LEU A 290 18.28 19.64 -2.02
C LEU A 290 19.30 18.96 -2.92
N GLU A 291 19.36 19.41 -4.17
CA GLU A 291 20.43 19.18 -5.16
C GLU A 291 21.83 19.25 -4.53
N ALA A 292 22.19 20.40 -3.98
CA ALA A 292 23.51 20.65 -3.41
C ALA A 292 23.81 19.94 -2.07
N ASN A 293 22.90 19.11 -1.54
CA ASN A 293 23.14 18.30 -0.33
C ASN A 293 22.90 16.80 -0.53
N ALA A 294 22.26 16.38 -1.63
CA ALA A 294 21.92 14.98 -1.86
C ALA A 294 23.07 14.19 -2.51
N GLU A 295 23.96 14.84 -3.29
CA GLU A 295 25.20 14.24 -3.84
C GLU A 295 24.93 12.93 -4.60
N GLU A 296 25.30 11.75 -4.07
CA GLU A 296 24.97 10.47 -4.70
C GLU A 296 23.47 10.09 -4.63
N TYR A 297 22.75 10.67 -3.67
CA TYR A 297 21.27 10.71 -3.62
C TYR A 297 20.74 11.95 -4.33
N TRP A 298 21.60 12.71 -5.00
CA TRP A 298 21.08 13.47 -6.12
C TRP A 298 20.99 12.59 -7.36
N GLN A 299 21.53 11.35 -7.43
CA GLN A 299 21.75 10.54 -8.67
C GLN A 299 21.19 9.10 -8.73
N ALA A 300 20.75 8.69 -9.92
CA ALA A 300 19.96 7.49 -10.15
C ALA A 300 20.83 6.22 -10.01
N PRO A 301 20.44 5.22 -9.19
CA PRO A 301 21.39 4.19 -8.78
C PRO A 301 21.71 3.17 -9.88
N SER A 302 22.92 2.64 -9.82
CA SER A 302 23.36 1.45 -10.56
C SER A 302 23.25 0.17 -9.69
N LEU A 303 23.12 -0.97 -10.37
CA LEU A 303 23.17 -2.30 -9.75
C LEU A 303 24.64 -2.75 -9.62
N ASN A 304 25.09 -3.05 -8.40
CA ASN A 304 26.47 -3.41 -8.08
C ASN A 304 26.77 -4.92 -8.12
N LEU A 305 25.75 -5.77 -8.29
CA LEU A 305 25.88 -7.24 -8.29
C LEU A 305 25.93 -7.85 -9.69
N GLY A 306 26.97 -8.62 -9.99
CA GLY A 306 27.00 -9.57 -11.12
C GLY A 306 28.39 -9.81 -11.73
N PRO A 307 28.57 -10.93 -12.48
CA PRO A 307 29.84 -11.30 -13.11
C PRO A 307 30.13 -10.46 -14.36
N GLY A 308 30.36 -9.16 -14.15
CA GLY A 308 30.59 -8.18 -15.21
C GLY A 308 30.10 -6.79 -14.84
N ALA A 309 30.90 -6.06 -14.04
CA ALA A 309 30.83 -4.60 -13.97
C ALA A 309 31.23 -4.00 -15.33
N VAL A 310 30.29 -4.04 -16.28
CA VAL A 310 30.45 -3.60 -17.67
C VAL A 310 29.40 -2.53 -17.92
N VAL A 311 29.86 -1.27 -18.01
CA VAL A 311 29.04 -0.11 -18.37
C VAL A 311 28.26 -0.44 -19.66
N PRO A 312 26.92 -0.51 -19.64
CA PRO A 312 26.12 -0.89 -20.80
C PRO A 312 26.00 0.25 -21.82
N ARG A 313 27.11 0.64 -22.46
CA ARG A 313 27.10 1.63 -23.56
C ARG A 313 26.51 1.02 -24.84
N ALA A 314 25.24 0.67 -24.78
CA ALA A 314 24.38 0.40 -25.91
C ALA A 314 23.94 1.75 -26.49
N GLU A 315 24.14 1.94 -27.80
CA GLU A 315 23.61 3.10 -28.49
C GLU A 315 22.07 2.99 -28.53
N LEU A 316 21.42 3.69 -27.59
CA LEU A 316 19.98 3.92 -27.59
C LEU A 316 19.59 4.65 -28.87
N GLY A 317 18.48 4.26 -29.49
CA GLY A 317 17.91 5.00 -30.62
C GLY A 317 17.05 6.17 -30.12
N ASP A 318 17.29 7.37 -30.66
CA ASP A 318 16.53 8.60 -30.32
C ASP A 318 15.01 8.49 -30.52
N GLU A 319 14.52 7.47 -31.25
CA GLU A 319 13.11 7.32 -31.63
C GLU A 319 12.21 6.72 -30.52
N ASP A 320 12.78 6.16 -29.44
CA ASP A 320 12.04 5.45 -28.37
C ASP A 320 12.20 6.08 -26.95
N ILE A 321 12.74 7.30 -26.85
CA ILE A 321 12.94 8.02 -25.57
C ILE A 321 12.25 9.40 -25.62
N PRO A 322 11.25 9.70 -24.75
CA PRO A 322 10.80 11.08 -24.57
C PRO A 322 11.92 11.93 -23.94
N PHE A 323 11.93 13.24 -24.22
CA PHE A 323 12.95 14.19 -23.74
C PHE A 323 14.36 14.02 -24.38
N GLY A 324 14.45 14.22 -25.70
CA GLY A 324 15.72 14.33 -26.41
C GLY A 324 16.58 15.52 -25.95
N ASP A 325 17.91 15.33 -25.99
CA ASP A 325 18.89 16.16 -25.31
C ASP A 325 19.01 17.63 -25.81
N PRO A 326 19.27 18.63 -24.92
CA PRO A 326 19.48 20.02 -25.33
C PRO A 326 20.80 20.31 -26.08
N GLY A 327 21.73 19.34 -26.18
CA GLY A 327 22.66 19.19 -27.29
C GLY A 327 24.14 19.45 -26.99
N ASP A 328 25.00 18.59 -27.54
CA ASP A 328 26.45 18.78 -27.62
C ASP A 328 27.03 18.44 -29.01
N ASP A 329 28.03 19.25 -29.41
CA ASP A 329 29.00 18.99 -30.48
C ASP A 329 30.39 19.00 -29.79
N ASP A 330 31.05 17.85 -29.63
CA ASP A 330 32.45 17.62 -29.19
C ASP A 330 32.96 18.25 -27.84
N ASP A 331 33.11 17.45 -26.76
CA ASP A 331 34.40 17.09 -26.11
C ASP A 331 34.23 16.18 -24.84
N ASP A 332 35.34 15.79 -24.19
CA ASP A 332 35.48 14.71 -23.17
C ASP A 332 35.21 15.07 -21.67
N ASP A 333 35.27 14.02 -20.81
CA ASP A 333 35.44 13.95 -19.33
C ASP A 333 34.20 13.86 -18.39
N ASP A 334 33.89 12.61 -18.00
CA ASP A 334 33.51 12.05 -16.67
C ASP A 334 32.44 12.67 -15.71
N ASP A 335 31.93 11.79 -14.82
CA ASP A 335 31.16 12.01 -13.58
C ASP A 335 29.72 12.61 -13.64
N PHE A 336 28.73 11.71 -13.46
CA PHE A 336 27.66 11.77 -12.43
C PHE A 336 26.62 12.96 -12.41
N ASP A 337 25.26 12.82 -12.41
CA ASP A 337 24.28 11.85 -12.98
C ASP A 337 22.78 12.38 -12.93
N ASP A 338 21.96 12.11 -11.88
CA ASP A 338 21.14 13.08 -11.08
C ASP A 338 19.54 13.05 -10.88
N GLU A 339 18.87 12.07 -10.19
CA GLU A 339 17.50 12.08 -9.50
C GLU A 339 16.65 13.38 -9.39
N GLY A 340 15.32 13.38 -9.55
CA GLY A 340 14.37 12.25 -9.63
C GLY A 340 13.08 12.57 -8.85
N ASP A 341 12.25 11.60 -8.42
CA ASP A 341 11.49 11.67 -7.13
C ASP A 341 9.85 11.59 -7.25
N PHE A 342 8.95 11.99 -6.31
CA PHE A 342 7.71 11.32 -5.70
C PHE A 342 6.61 10.41 -6.37
N ASP A 343 6.16 9.49 -5.49
CA ASP A 343 5.15 8.38 -5.49
C ASP A 343 3.67 8.65 -5.84
N TYR A 344 2.87 7.57 -5.83
CA TYR A 344 1.64 7.51 -5.04
C TYR A 344 1.45 6.15 -4.34
N GLU A 345 0.87 6.19 -3.14
CA GLU A 345 0.62 5.07 -2.21
C GLU A 345 -0.49 4.12 -2.72
N TYR A 346 -0.26 2.81 -2.60
CA TYR A 346 -1.26 1.75 -2.77
C TYR A 346 -1.62 1.16 -1.40
N ALA A 347 -2.83 0.62 -1.25
CA ALA A 347 -3.23 -0.07 -0.03
C ALA A 347 -2.42 -1.37 0.14
N TYR A 348 -1.78 -1.53 1.29
CA TYR A 348 -1.28 -2.80 1.77
C TYR A 348 -2.47 -3.67 2.16
N ASP A 349 -2.55 -4.91 1.64
CA ASP A 349 -3.24 -5.99 2.37
C ASP A 349 -2.26 -6.44 3.47
N ASP A 350 -2.45 -5.98 4.70
CA ASP A 350 -1.65 -6.42 5.84
C ASP A 350 -1.87 -7.92 6.08
N LEU A 351 -0.87 -8.73 5.70
CA LEU A 351 -0.84 -10.16 5.98
C LEU A 351 -0.40 -10.43 7.43
N GLU A 352 -1.14 -9.87 8.39
CA GLU A 352 -1.03 -10.28 9.79
C GLU A 352 -1.41 -11.76 9.94
N GLY A 353 -0.41 -12.58 10.34
CA GLY A 353 -0.63 -13.95 10.80
C GLY A 353 -0.64 -15.02 9.71
N GLU A 354 0.45 -15.14 8.94
CA GLU A 354 0.88 -16.45 8.44
C GLU A 354 1.40 -17.30 9.62
N GLU A 355 0.71 -18.40 9.91
CA GLU A 355 1.15 -19.39 10.91
C GLU A 355 2.25 -20.27 10.27
N PHE A 356 3.48 -20.18 10.78
CA PHE A 356 4.55 -21.14 10.45
C PHE A 356 4.23 -22.49 11.13
N ASP A 357 3.65 -23.41 10.37
CA ASP A 357 3.50 -24.83 10.74
C ASP A 357 4.76 -25.60 10.27
N GLU A 358 5.83 -25.59 11.05
CA GLU A 358 6.97 -26.51 10.89
C GLU A 358 6.99 -27.54 12.03
N ASP A 359 6.78 -28.80 11.63
CA ASP A 359 6.96 -30.09 12.35
C ASP A 359 6.21 -31.15 11.49
N ASP A 360 6.61 -32.41 11.34
CA ASP A 360 7.74 -33.20 11.88
C ASP A 360 8.01 -34.35 10.86
N ASP A 361 9.13 -35.06 10.95
CA ASP A 361 9.37 -36.32 10.20
C ASP A 361 10.29 -37.26 11.04
N GLU A 362 9.71 -38.29 11.68
CA GLU A 362 10.40 -39.25 12.57
C GLU A 362 11.13 -40.38 11.81
N ASP A 363 12.28 -40.86 12.31
CA ASP A 363 12.69 -42.27 12.13
C ASP A 363 13.55 -42.80 13.31
N ASP A 364 13.48 -44.11 13.56
CA ASP A 364 13.77 -44.73 14.88
C ASP A 364 15.10 -45.53 14.96
N ASP A 365 15.70 -45.54 16.17
CA ASP A 365 16.02 -46.75 17.00
C ASP A 365 17.42 -46.78 17.72
N GLU A 366 17.48 -47.54 18.81
CA GLU A 366 18.43 -47.55 19.93
C GLU A 366 19.93 -47.86 19.67
N GLY A 367 20.82 -47.30 20.53
CA GLY A 367 21.57 -48.22 21.42
C GLY A 367 23.07 -48.00 21.76
N SER A 368 23.33 -47.32 22.88
CA SER A 368 24.41 -47.65 23.87
C SER A 368 25.92 -47.58 23.49
N ALA A 369 26.50 -46.39 23.67
CA ALA A 369 27.74 -46.11 24.43
C ALA A 369 29.02 -46.99 24.29
N GLY A 370 30.11 -46.38 23.80
CA GLY A 370 31.49 -46.86 24.02
C GLY A 370 32.55 -46.12 23.18
N GLU A 371 33.70 -45.80 23.78
CA GLU A 371 34.84 -45.11 23.14
C GLU A 371 35.47 -45.95 21.99
N ASP A 372 35.65 -45.38 20.79
CA ASP A 372 36.96 -45.26 20.10
C ASP A 372 36.89 -44.51 18.76
N ASP A 373 38.04 -44.05 18.27
CA ASP A 373 38.25 -43.16 17.11
C ASP A 373 38.19 -43.90 15.75
N VAL A 374 37.10 -43.69 14.97
CA VAL A 374 36.87 -44.39 13.68
C VAL A 374 36.30 -43.48 12.55
N PHE A 375 35.99 -42.20 12.79
CA PHE A 375 35.33 -41.33 11.79
C PHE A 375 36.26 -40.52 10.87
N GLY A 376 37.57 -40.53 11.10
CA GLY A 376 38.57 -39.80 10.30
C GLY A 376 38.80 -40.28 8.85
N ALA A 377 37.85 -41.00 8.27
CA ALA A 377 37.90 -41.55 6.90
C ALA A 377 36.63 -41.23 6.05
N ALA A 378 35.64 -40.51 6.60
CA ALA A 378 34.40 -40.16 5.90
C ALA A 378 34.48 -38.84 5.11
N TYR A 379 35.51 -38.02 5.32
CA TYR A 379 35.64 -36.67 4.76
C TYR A 379 36.60 -36.57 3.56
N ASP A 380 37.26 -37.67 3.16
CA ASP A 380 38.20 -37.68 2.02
C ASP A 380 37.50 -37.64 0.63
N GLU A 381 36.18 -37.86 0.55
CA GLU A 381 35.41 -37.87 -0.71
C GLU A 381 34.44 -36.67 -0.88
N PHE A 382 34.31 -35.80 0.12
CA PHE A 382 33.51 -34.57 0.01
C PHE A 382 34.34 -33.42 -0.56
N THR A 383 34.19 -33.14 -1.86
CA THR A 383 34.61 -31.85 -2.41
C THR A 383 33.68 -30.75 -1.90
N TYR A 384 34.16 -29.94 -0.96
CA TYR A 384 33.57 -28.63 -0.68
C TYR A 384 33.43 -27.89 -2.01
N ARG A 385 32.23 -27.39 -2.28
CA ARG A 385 31.87 -26.77 -3.55
C ARG A 385 31.45 -25.35 -3.24
N ASP A 386 32.25 -24.43 -3.74
CA ASP A 386 32.04 -22.99 -3.63
C ASP A 386 30.57 -22.62 -3.93
N THR A 387 29.96 -21.91 -2.98
CA THR A 387 28.57 -21.48 -3.06
C THR A 387 28.39 -20.18 -3.83
N THR A 388 29.43 -19.37 -4.07
CA THR A 388 29.33 -18.13 -4.85
C THR A 388 29.83 -18.30 -6.31
N ASP A 389 31.04 -18.81 -6.55
CA ASP A 389 31.63 -19.04 -7.90
C ASP A 389 31.43 -17.83 -8.85
N ASP A 390 31.69 -16.63 -8.34
CA ASP A 390 31.59 -15.34 -9.04
C ASP A 390 32.89 -14.95 -9.76
N GLY A 391 34.01 -15.52 -9.32
CA GLY A 391 35.37 -15.25 -9.79
C GLY A 391 36.31 -14.62 -8.74
N ASN A 392 35.85 -14.36 -7.51
CA ASN A 392 36.68 -13.94 -6.39
C ASN A 392 37.03 -15.12 -5.46
N ASP A 393 38.30 -15.23 -5.07
CA ASP A 393 38.67 -16.06 -3.91
C ASP A 393 38.18 -15.36 -2.63
N GLY A 394 37.09 -15.85 -2.04
CA GLY A 394 36.62 -15.42 -0.72
C GLY A 394 37.65 -15.77 0.38
N ASP A 395 38.05 -14.80 1.19
CA ASP A 395 39.05 -15.00 2.23
C ASP A 395 38.49 -15.89 3.37
N ILE A 396 39.33 -16.78 3.92
CA ILE A 396 38.84 -17.87 4.77
C ILE A 396 38.43 -17.36 6.17
N VAL A 397 37.13 -17.54 6.48
CA VAL A 397 36.46 -17.52 7.78
C VAL A 397 37.37 -17.36 9.01
N ASP A 398 37.21 -16.24 9.73
CA ASP A 398 37.66 -16.04 11.11
C ASP A 398 36.42 -15.86 12.03
N ASP A 399 36.56 -16.08 13.34
CA ASP A 399 35.42 -16.18 14.27
C ASP A 399 34.60 -14.87 14.42
N GLY A 400 33.45 -14.78 13.72
CA GLY A 400 32.46 -13.71 13.89
C GLY A 400 31.18 -13.97 13.08
N VAL A 401 30.01 -13.83 13.71
CA VAL A 401 28.70 -14.06 13.06
C VAL A 401 28.21 -12.79 12.36
N GLU A 402 28.13 -12.85 11.04
CA GLU A 402 27.28 -12.08 10.10
C GLU A 402 27.47 -12.73 8.70
N PRO A 403 26.54 -12.61 7.73
CA PRO A 403 25.41 -11.68 7.67
C PRO A 403 24.03 -12.31 7.88
N LEU A 404 23.08 -11.50 8.37
CA LEU A 404 21.64 -11.81 8.44
C LEU A 404 20.89 -11.65 7.09
N HIS A 405 21.59 -11.18 6.06
CA HIS A 405 21.06 -10.85 4.74
C HIS A 405 21.90 -11.49 3.64
N THR A 406 21.25 -11.96 2.57
CA THR A 406 21.99 -12.26 1.33
C THR A 406 22.43 -10.95 0.69
N GLU A 407 23.51 -10.97 -0.10
CA GLU A 407 24.02 -9.78 -0.80
C GLU A 407 22.93 -9.08 -1.64
N TRP A 408 21.98 -9.86 -2.17
CA TRP A 408 20.83 -9.36 -2.93
C TRP A 408 19.86 -8.52 -2.09
N GLU A 409 19.68 -8.84 -0.81
CA GLU A 409 18.78 -8.07 0.07
C GLU A 409 19.40 -6.71 0.40
N PHE A 410 20.68 -6.69 0.81
CA PHE A 410 21.39 -5.43 1.05
C PHE A 410 21.50 -4.54 -0.22
N GLU A 411 21.68 -5.16 -1.39
CA GLU A 411 21.62 -4.46 -2.68
C GLU A 411 20.20 -3.90 -2.94
N ALA A 412 19.16 -4.71 -2.72
CA ALA A 412 17.78 -4.29 -2.89
C ALA A 412 17.40 -3.16 -1.93
N ASP A 413 17.82 -3.20 -0.66
CA ASP A 413 17.55 -2.15 0.33
C ASP A 413 18.23 -0.82 -0.01
N ARG A 414 19.50 -0.85 -0.48
CA ARG A 414 20.18 0.37 -0.96
C ARG A 414 19.46 0.94 -2.19
N LEU A 415 19.08 0.08 -3.13
CA LEU A 415 18.32 0.48 -4.30
C LEU A 415 16.92 0.99 -3.92
N GLU A 416 16.24 0.39 -2.94
CA GLU A 416 14.92 0.78 -2.43
C GLU A 416 14.96 2.16 -1.77
N GLN A 417 16.00 2.45 -0.96
CA GLN A 417 16.20 3.77 -0.33
C GLN A 417 16.51 4.84 -1.35
N ARG A 418 17.47 4.60 -2.27
CA ARG A 418 17.69 5.52 -3.39
C ARG A 418 16.44 5.63 -4.26
N LEU A 419 15.69 4.58 -4.54
CA LEU A 419 14.40 4.66 -5.25
C LEU A 419 13.27 5.31 -4.45
N SER A 420 13.37 5.48 -3.12
CA SER A 420 12.51 6.35 -2.29
C SER A 420 12.96 7.82 -2.35
N PHE A 421 14.26 8.07 -2.55
CA PHE A 421 14.86 9.36 -2.97
C PHE A 421 15.04 9.51 -4.51
N LEU A 422 14.40 8.59 -5.23
CA LEU A 422 13.92 8.69 -6.59
C LEU A 422 12.37 8.57 -6.63
N ASN A 423 11.69 8.52 -5.46
CA ASN A 423 10.26 8.80 -5.22
C ASN A 423 9.94 9.80 -4.02
N THR A 424 10.34 11.07 -4.12
CA THR A 424 10.10 12.33 -3.35
C THR A 424 10.17 13.73 -4.09
N VAL A 425 11.27 14.45 -4.27
CA VAL A 425 11.49 15.63 -5.19
C VAL A 425 10.61 15.70 -6.46
N ALA A 426 10.46 14.74 -7.39
CA ALA A 426 9.71 14.98 -8.64
C ALA A 426 8.16 15.08 -8.55
N ARG A 427 7.47 14.70 -7.47
CA ARG A 427 6.07 15.21 -7.20
C ARG A 427 6.11 16.48 -6.37
N LEU A 428 7.25 16.82 -5.76
CA LEU A 428 7.53 18.22 -5.44
C LEU A 428 7.66 19.02 -6.76
N TRP A 429 8.32 18.52 -7.83
CA TRP A 429 8.33 19.13 -9.16
C TRP A 429 6.93 19.13 -9.81
N LYS A 430 6.18 18.01 -9.85
CA LYS A 430 4.78 17.99 -10.36
C LYS A 430 3.90 19.00 -9.61
N HIS A 431 4.01 19.04 -8.28
CA HIS A 431 3.30 20.01 -7.46
C HIS A 431 3.72 21.44 -7.79
N ALA A 432 5.04 21.73 -7.84
CA ALA A 432 5.56 23.07 -8.07
C ALA A 432 5.31 23.60 -9.49
N ALA A 433 5.45 22.74 -10.51
CA ALA A 433 5.08 23.02 -11.89
C ALA A 433 3.59 23.39 -11.99
N ILE A 434 2.72 22.68 -11.27
CA ILE A 434 1.30 23.01 -11.24
C ILE A 434 1.04 24.28 -10.43
N THR A 435 1.51 24.41 -9.18
CA THR A 435 1.16 25.54 -8.29
C THR A 435 1.80 26.86 -8.71
N TRP A 436 3.09 26.88 -9.07
CA TRP A 436 3.86 28.09 -9.42
C TRP A 436 4.17 28.27 -10.91
N GLY A 437 4.08 27.21 -11.74
CA GLY A 437 4.43 27.26 -13.17
C GLY A 437 3.51 28.13 -14.05
N GLY A 438 2.34 28.54 -13.56
CA GLY A 438 1.45 29.48 -14.29
C GLY A 438 2.04 30.88 -14.55
N GLU A 439 3.17 31.21 -13.92
CA GLU A 439 3.92 32.45 -14.14
C GLU A 439 5.34 32.19 -14.71
N ALA A 440 5.60 31.00 -15.28
CA ALA A 440 6.91 30.61 -15.80
C ALA A 440 7.43 31.46 -16.97
N HIS A 441 6.59 32.31 -17.57
CA HIS A 441 7.00 33.34 -18.53
C HIS A 441 8.00 34.37 -17.93
N LEU A 442 8.19 34.39 -16.61
CA LEU A 442 9.25 35.13 -15.94
C LEU A 442 10.61 34.45 -16.14
N PRO A 443 11.63 35.11 -16.74
CA PRO A 443 12.91 34.46 -17.08
C PRO A 443 13.63 33.78 -15.91
N GLU A 444 13.56 34.38 -14.71
CA GLU A 444 14.16 33.83 -13.48
C GLU A 444 13.48 32.54 -12.99
N ARG A 445 12.24 32.26 -13.42
CA ARG A 445 11.56 30.97 -13.18
C ARG A 445 11.81 29.97 -14.31
N ARG A 446 11.82 30.42 -15.57
CA ARG A 446 12.06 29.55 -16.73
C ARG A 446 13.39 28.81 -16.65
N VAL A 447 14.49 29.48 -16.25
CA VAL A 447 15.80 28.83 -16.12
C VAL A 447 15.74 27.64 -15.16
N VAL A 448 15.21 27.84 -13.95
CA VAL A 448 15.10 26.80 -12.91
C VAL A 448 14.15 25.66 -13.32
N LEU A 449 13.04 25.98 -14.02
CA LEU A 449 12.12 24.97 -14.53
C LEU A 449 12.69 24.18 -15.72
N ASP A 450 13.52 24.82 -16.55
CA ASP A 450 14.23 24.18 -17.66
C ASP A 450 15.39 23.29 -17.14
N GLU A 451 16.04 23.67 -16.03
CA GLU A 451 17.05 22.87 -15.31
C GLU A 451 16.44 21.58 -14.72
N TRP A 452 15.38 21.68 -13.90
CA TRP A 452 14.67 20.49 -13.36
C TRP A 452 14.10 19.57 -14.45
N LEU A 453 13.76 20.13 -15.61
CA LEU A 453 13.24 19.39 -16.75
C LEU A 453 14.33 18.60 -17.48
N ALA A 454 15.50 19.20 -17.70
CA ALA A 454 16.65 18.47 -18.23
C ALA A 454 17.03 17.32 -17.28
N GLN A 455 17.01 17.60 -15.98
CA GLN A 455 17.33 16.63 -14.95
C GLN A 455 16.36 15.45 -14.95
N ALA A 456 15.05 15.69 -14.85
CA ALA A 456 14.03 14.64 -14.94
C ALA A 456 14.16 13.73 -16.19
N GLY A 457 14.68 14.26 -17.31
CA GLY A 457 14.96 13.53 -18.54
C GLY A 457 16.27 12.73 -18.54
N ALA A 458 17.28 13.09 -17.75
CA ALA A 458 18.44 12.23 -17.47
C ALA A 458 18.01 11.00 -16.66
N ASN A 459 17.28 11.26 -15.58
CA ASN A 459 16.93 10.29 -14.54
C ASN A 459 16.05 9.18 -15.09
N TYR A 460 15.11 9.55 -15.97
CA TYR A 460 14.30 8.59 -16.71
C TYR A 460 15.14 7.66 -17.61
N ARG A 461 16.26 8.12 -18.18
CA ARG A 461 17.17 7.28 -18.98
C ARG A 461 17.97 6.32 -18.08
N GLN A 462 18.63 6.85 -17.04
CA GLN A 462 19.43 6.04 -16.10
C GLN A 462 18.57 4.97 -15.41
N LEU A 463 17.34 5.31 -15.00
CA LEU A 463 16.38 4.35 -14.45
C LEU A 463 15.98 3.23 -15.41
N ILE A 464 15.85 3.53 -16.70
CA ILE A 464 15.55 2.50 -17.71
C ILE A 464 16.74 1.55 -17.89
N GLU A 465 17.98 2.03 -17.72
CA GLU A 465 19.18 1.20 -17.73
C GLU A 465 19.29 0.32 -16.47
N LEU A 466 19.03 0.88 -15.27
CA LEU A 466 18.89 0.13 -14.02
C LEU A 466 17.81 -0.95 -14.14
N LEU A 467 16.65 -0.60 -14.69
CA LEU A 467 15.52 -1.52 -14.89
C LEU A 467 15.93 -2.72 -15.75
N GLU A 468 16.76 -2.52 -16.77
CA GLU A 468 17.29 -3.60 -17.59
C GLU A 468 18.38 -4.42 -16.90
N ALA A 469 19.26 -3.80 -16.10
CA ALA A 469 20.26 -4.52 -15.31
C ALA A 469 19.58 -5.46 -14.29
N VAL A 470 18.66 -4.92 -13.49
CA VAL A 470 17.87 -5.69 -12.51
C VAL A 470 17.04 -6.75 -13.21
N HIS A 471 16.41 -6.46 -14.36
CA HIS A 471 15.66 -7.45 -15.15
C HIS A 471 16.54 -8.62 -15.63
N GLN A 472 17.75 -8.33 -16.12
CA GLN A 472 18.67 -9.34 -16.67
C GLN A 472 19.25 -10.27 -15.60
N PHE A 473 19.39 -9.82 -14.35
CA PHE A 473 19.88 -10.64 -13.22
C PHE A 473 19.10 -11.97 -13.08
N ARG A 474 19.80 -13.09 -12.82
CA ARG A 474 19.19 -14.42 -12.67
C ARG A 474 19.70 -15.14 -11.43
N PHE A 475 18.80 -15.41 -10.50
CA PHE A 475 19.02 -16.36 -9.42
C PHE A 475 19.30 -17.76 -9.97
N ARG A 476 19.98 -18.59 -9.16
CA ARG A 476 20.12 -20.03 -9.44
C ARG A 476 18.75 -20.71 -9.38
N ARG A 477 18.62 -21.88 -10.00
CA ARG A 477 17.39 -22.69 -9.93
C ARG A 477 17.31 -23.39 -8.58
N PRO A 478 16.15 -23.42 -7.90
CA PRO A 478 15.97 -24.17 -6.66
C PRO A 478 15.99 -25.68 -6.91
N SER A 479 16.24 -26.45 -5.85
CA SER A 479 15.93 -27.88 -5.81
C SER A 479 14.42 -28.12 -5.71
N GLY A 480 13.99 -29.39 -5.81
CA GLY A 480 12.59 -29.77 -5.58
C GLY A 480 12.14 -29.78 -4.11
N SER A 481 13.06 -29.48 -3.18
CA SER A 481 12.82 -29.45 -1.74
C SER A 481 12.07 -28.19 -1.30
N HIS A 482 11.29 -28.31 -0.22
CA HIS A 482 10.43 -27.26 0.30
C HIS A 482 11.18 -25.96 0.62
N GLU A 483 12.24 -26.03 1.43
CA GLU A 483 13.08 -24.89 1.83
C GLU A 483 13.59 -24.09 0.63
N SER A 484 14.14 -24.77 -0.39
CA SER A 484 14.72 -24.10 -1.57
C SER A 484 13.66 -23.45 -2.44
N LEU A 485 12.44 -23.98 -2.47
CA LEU A 485 11.30 -23.34 -3.14
C LEU A 485 10.83 -22.08 -2.39
N VAL A 486 10.87 -22.08 -1.05
CA VAL A 486 10.52 -20.92 -0.20
C VAL A 486 11.59 -19.83 -0.29
N GLU A 487 12.87 -20.17 -0.20
CA GLU A 487 14.01 -19.24 -0.38
C GLU A 487 13.96 -18.58 -1.78
N PHE A 488 13.73 -19.37 -2.82
CA PHE A 488 13.60 -18.87 -4.18
C PHE A 488 12.36 -17.97 -4.36
N ASP A 489 11.26 -18.25 -3.65
CA ASP A 489 10.09 -17.37 -3.64
C ASP A 489 10.40 -16.01 -2.96
N ARG A 490 11.10 -16.02 -1.82
CA ARG A 490 11.56 -14.80 -1.12
C ARG A 490 12.45 -13.93 -2.02
N LEU A 491 13.55 -14.48 -2.52
CA LEU A 491 14.52 -13.74 -3.37
C LEU A 491 13.85 -13.20 -4.65
N ARG A 492 12.97 -14.00 -5.27
CA ARG A 492 12.20 -13.57 -6.45
C ARG A 492 11.19 -12.48 -6.10
N THR A 493 10.50 -12.57 -4.97
CA THR A 493 9.54 -11.56 -4.52
C THR A 493 10.22 -10.21 -4.33
N ILE A 494 11.39 -10.19 -3.69
CA ILE A 494 12.21 -8.97 -3.52
C ILE A 494 12.60 -8.38 -4.88
N LYS A 495 13.06 -9.20 -5.84
CA LYS A 495 13.34 -8.73 -7.21
C LYS A 495 12.10 -8.20 -7.94
N ASP A 496 10.98 -8.91 -7.88
CA ASP A 496 9.75 -8.51 -8.57
C ASP A 496 9.13 -7.26 -7.92
N ALA A 497 9.36 -7.00 -6.63
CA ALA A 497 9.05 -5.76 -5.93
C ALA A 497 9.97 -4.60 -6.37
N LEU A 498 11.29 -4.79 -6.34
CA LEU A 498 12.29 -3.80 -6.79
C LEU A 498 12.02 -3.34 -8.23
N ILE A 499 11.73 -4.27 -9.15
CA ILE A 499 11.34 -3.95 -10.53
C ILE A 499 10.05 -3.14 -10.59
N GLN A 500 9.08 -3.38 -9.70
CA GLN A 500 7.87 -2.58 -9.64
C GLN A 500 8.12 -1.17 -9.08
N LYS A 501 9.00 -1.00 -8.09
CA LYS A 501 9.42 0.32 -7.60
C LYS A 501 10.09 1.11 -8.72
N ILE A 502 11.14 0.56 -9.36
CA ILE A 502 11.80 1.20 -10.52
C ILE A 502 10.79 1.60 -11.61
N VAL A 503 9.84 0.73 -11.97
CA VAL A 503 8.82 1.05 -12.98
C VAL A 503 7.89 2.20 -12.54
N ALA A 504 7.51 2.27 -11.26
CA ALA A 504 6.71 3.38 -10.73
C ALA A 504 7.50 4.69 -10.76
N THR A 505 8.75 4.65 -10.30
CA THR A 505 9.72 5.75 -10.33
C THR A 505 9.90 6.32 -11.76
N CYS A 506 10.09 5.47 -12.77
CA CYS A 506 10.16 5.90 -14.18
C CYS A 506 8.90 6.65 -14.63
N VAL A 507 7.71 6.13 -14.28
CA VAL A 507 6.42 6.71 -14.67
C VAL A 507 6.21 8.08 -14.01
N GLU A 508 6.62 8.24 -12.76
CA GLU A 508 6.45 9.49 -12.04
C GLU A 508 7.49 10.56 -12.45
N ALA A 509 8.72 10.16 -12.80
CA ALA A 509 9.71 11.04 -13.43
C ALA A 509 9.23 11.54 -14.82
N ALA A 510 8.75 10.64 -15.69
CA ALA A 510 8.18 11.01 -16.99
C ALA A 510 6.95 11.93 -16.86
N THR A 511 6.12 11.70 -15.84
CA THR A 511 4.94 12.54 -15.55
C THR A 511 5.34 13.92 -15.00
N ALA A 512 6.42 14.01 -14.23
CA ALA A 512 7.01 15.28 -13.81
C ALA A 512 7.55 16.09 -14.99
N ALA A 513 8.35 15.47 -15.85
CA ALA A 513 8.92 16.15 -17.02
C ALA A 513 7.84 16.61 -18.03
N ARG A 514 6.76 15.83 -18.24
CA ARG A 514 5.57 16.29 -18.99
C ARG A 514 4.91 17.53 -18.37
N LEU A 515 4.75 17.55 -17.05
CA LEU A 515 4.12 18.68 -16.36
C LEU A 515 5.02 19.93 -16.34
N LEU A 516 6.33 19.77 -16.17
CA LEU A 516 7.31 20.85 -16.34
C LEU A 516 7.25 21.45 -17.76
N MET A 517 7.17 20.61 -18.81
CA MET A 517 7.03 21.06 -20.20
C MET A 517 5.78 21.90 -20.48
N THR A 518 4.70 21.79 -19.69
CA THR A 518 3.52 22.68 -19.83
C THR A 518 3.85 24.15 -19.56
N THR A 519 4.93 24.42 -18.81
CA THR A 519 5.36 25.77 -18.43
C THR A 519 6.14 26.52 -19.51
N ARG A 520 6.55 25.82 -20.59
CA ARG A 520 7.16 26.41 -21.80
C ARG A 520 6.11 26.84 -22.81
N ASP A 521 6.33 27.95 -23.51
CA ASP A 521 5.47 28.46 -24.59
C ASP A 521 5.92 28.02 -26.01
N ASP A 522 7.15 27.51 -26.15
CA ASP A 522 7.80 27.28 -27.44
C ASP A 522 7.48 25.89 -28.03
N ALA A 523 6.69 25.84 -29.11
CA ALA A 523 6.23 24.59 -29.72
C ALA A 523 7.36 23.64 -30.18
N GLY A 524 8.53 24.18 -30.55
CA GLY A 524 9.71 23.37 -30.93
C GLY A 524 10.36 22.63 -29.76
N ASP A 525 10.10 23.03 -28.51
CA ASP A 525 10.56 22.28 -27.33
C ASP A 525 9.73 21.00 -27.13
N ALA A 526 8.48 20.96 -27.63
CA ALA A 526 7.66 19.75 -27.64
C ALA A 526 8.09 18.76 -28.74
N GLU A 527 8.56 19.24 -29.88
CA GLU A 527 9.09 18.37 -30.96
C GLU A 527 10.30 17.52 -30.49
N ARG A 528 11.00 17.91 -29.41
CA ARG A 528 12.08 17.12 -28.76
C ARG A 528 11.60 15.84 -28.06
N PHE A 529 10.30 15.58 -27.93
CA PHE A 529 9.80 14.32 -27.36
C PHE A 529 9.85 13.14 -28.33
N GLY A 530 10.02 13.36 -29.63
CA GLY A 530 9.94 12.32 -30.66
C GLY A 530 8.51 11.81 -30.94
N ASP A 531 7.72 11.49 -29.90
CA ASP A 531 6.35 10.98 -30.02
C ASP A 531 5.30 12.10 -30.17
N PRO A 532 4.50 12.11 -31.26
CA PRO A 532 3.36 13.01 -31.39
C PRO A 532 2.33 12.95 -30.26
N VAL A 533 2.22 11.81 -29.54
CA VAL A 533 1.32 11.70 -28.38
C VAL A 533 1.73 12.67 -27.26
N ASP A 534 3.02 12.78 -26.98
CA ASP A 534 3.50 13.63 -25.90
C ASP A 534 3.34 15.12 -26.23
N VAL A 535 3.58 15.51 -27.49
CA VAL A 535 3.33 16.88 -28.01
C VAL A 535 1.91 17.34 -27.73
N GLU A 536 0.91 16.55 -28.17
CA GLU A 536 -0.50 16.88 -27.96
C GLU A 536 -0.90 16.75 -26.49
N SER A 537 -0.27 15.84 -25.72
CA SER A 537 -0.51 15.74 -24.28
C SER A 537 -0.08 17.01 -23.54
N VAL A 538 1.09 17.59 -23.84
CA VAL A 538 1.58 18.82 -23.19
C VAL A 538 0.69 20.01 -23.56
N ALA A 539 0.22 20.08 -24.80
CA ALA A 539 -0.74 21.10 -25.23
C ALA A 539 -2.09 20.98 -24.49
N LEU A 540 -2.64 19.76 -24.39
CA LEU A 540 -3.87 19.45 -23.67
C LEU A 540 -3.75 19.74 -22.17
N LEU A 541 -2.68 19.27 -21.53
CA LEU A 541 -2.39 19.49 -20.09
C LEU A 541 -2.27 21.00 -19.79
N ARG A 542 -1.61 21.78 -20.65
CA ARG A 542 -1.53 23.25 -20.50
C ARG A 542 -2.92 23.90 -20.53
N ALA A 543 -3.80 23.48 -21.44
CA ALA A 543 -5.18 23.99 -21.50
C ALA A 543 -6.01 23.58 -20.27
N VAL A 544 -5.84 22.36 -19.77
CA VAL A 544 -6.51 21.87 -18.54
C VAL A 544 -6.04 22.65 -17.31
N LEU A 545 -4.73 22.88 -17.16
CA LEU A 545 -4.15 23.63 -16.03
C LEU A 545 -4.48 25.14 -16.08
N ALA A 546 -4.69 25.70 -17.27
CA ALA A 546 -5.21 27.06 -17.46
C ALA A 546 -6.72 27.18 -17.19
N GLY A 547 -7.43 26.05 -17.13
CA GLY A 547 -8.89 26.02 -16.94
C GLY A 547 -9.70 26.43 -18.17
N ASP A 548 -9.18 26.20 -19.38
CA ASP A 548 -9.82 26.59 -20.64
C ASP A 548 -10.52 25.39 -21.35
N PRO A 549 -11.85 25.22 -21.19
CA PRO A 549 -12.60 24.17 -21.85
C PRO A 549 -12.79 24.38 -23.37
N GLU A 550 -12.58 25.58 -23.91
CA GLU A 550 -12.61 25.81 -25.37
C GLU A 550 -11.27 25.41 -26.01
N GLY A 551 -10.15 25.76 -25.36
CA GLY A 551 -8.81 25.31 -25.73
C GLY A 551 -8.66 23.78 -25.71
N VAL A 552 -9.15 23.11 -24.65
CA VAL A 552 -9.19 21.64 -24.58
C VAL A 552 -9.95 21.04 -25.77
N ARG A 553 -11.14 21.57 -26.09
CA ARG A 553 -11.98 21.09 -27.22
C ARG A 553 -11.35 21.30 -28.60
N ALA A 554 -10.46 22.28 -28.75
CA ALA A 554 -9.76 22.51 -30.00
C ALA A 554 -8.68 21.44 -30.27
N ILE A 555 -7.96 21.02 -29.24
CA ILE A 555 -6.86 20.03 -29.30
C ILE A 555 -7.39 18.59 -29.28
N TRP A 556 -8.54 18.37 -28.64
CA TRP A 556 -9.14 17.04 -28.41
C TRP A 556 -9.15 16.08 -29.62
N PRO A 557 -9.52 16.48 -30.86
CA PRO A 557 -9.58 15.55 -31.99
C PRO A 557 -8.21 15.01 -32.40
N ASP A 558 -7.16 15.85 -32.32
CA ASP A 558 -5.81 15.52 -32.74
C ASP A 558 -5.11 14.66 -31.67
N PHE A 559 -5.35 14.93 -30.38
CA PHE A 559 -4.95 14.05 -29.27
C PHE A 559 -5.55 12.63 -29.38
N LEU A 560 -6.86 12.51 -29.66
CA LEU A 560 -7.49 11.19 -29.87
C LEU A 560 -6.91 10.44 -31.08
N ALA A 561 -6.52 11.17 -32.14
CA ALA A 561 -5.89 10.59 -33.32
C ALA A 561 -4.45 10.11 -33.05
N ALA A 562 -3.67 10.87 -32.28
CA ALA A 562 -2.32 10.51 -31.86
C ALA A 562 -2.29 9.25 -30.97
N LEU A 563 -3.29 9.08 -30.09
CA LEU A 563 -3.34 7.96 -29.15
C LEU A 563 -3.86 6.64 -29.77
N HIS A 564 -4.70 6.70 -30.81
CA HIS A 564 -5.31 5.53 -31.47
C HIS A 564 -4.36 4.35 -31.85
N PRO A 565 -3.09 4.55 -32.26
CA PRO A 565 -2.17 3.44 -32.58
C PRO A 565 -1.49 2.77 -31.36
N ARG A 566 -1.55 3.34 -30.15
CA ARG A 566 -0.81 2.86 -28.97
C ARG A 566 -1.45 1.60 -28.34
N GLN A 567 -0.69 0.87 -27.54
CA GLN A 567 -1.19 -0.30 -26.79
C GLN A 567 -1.42 0.08 -25.32
N LEU A 568 -2.59 -0.27 -24.76
CA LEU A 568 -2.90 -0.08 -23.33
C LEU A 568 -2.77 -1.35 -22.49
N LEU A 569 -2.53 -2.51 -23.11
CA LEU A 569 -2.27 -3.76 -22.42
C LEU A 569 -0.77 -3.99 -22.31
N TYR A 570 -0.31 -4.56 -21.20
CA TYR A 570 1.06 -5.05 -21.03
C TYR A 570 1.07 -6.41 -20.34
N VAL A 571 2.17 -7.15 -20.43
CA VAL A 571 2.42 -8.35 -19.62
C VAL A 571 3.26 -7.94 -18.41
N PRO A 572 2.88 -8.25 -17.16
CA PRO A 572 3.71 -7.99 -15.97
C PRO A 572 5.06 -8.70 -16.03
N HIS A 573 6.07 -8.19 -15.30
CA HIS A 573 7.40 -8.80 -15.27
C HIS A 573 7.36 -10.26 -14.78
N SER A 574 6.62 -10.54 -13.71
CA SER A 574 6.44 -11.87 -13.13
C SER A 574 5.90 -12.92 -14.12
N ARG A 575 5.23 -12.48 -15.19
CA ARG A 575 4.72 -13.30 -16.31
C ARG A 575 5.61 -13.26 -17.57
N GLY A 576 6.84 -12.79 -17.44
CA GLY A 576 7.82 -12.72 -18.55
C GLY A 576 7.70 -11.48 -19.45
N GLY A 577 6.99 -10.44 -19.00
CA GLY A 577 6.91 -9.17 -19.73
C GLY A 577 8.22 -8.39 -19.77
N ALA A 578 8.42 -7.63 -20.87
CA ALA A 578 9.57 -6.75 -21.08
C ALA A 578 9.36 -5.41 -20.35
N PRO A 579 10.19 -5.03 -19.35
CA PRO A 579 9.89 -3.88 -18.48
C PRO A 579 9.79 -2.53 -19.19
N ARG A 580 10.60 -2.25 -20.22
CA ARG A 580 10.49 -1.01 -21.03
C ARG A 580 9.05 -0.80 -21.55
N GLN A 581 8.41 -1.87 -22.04
CA GLN A 581 7.02 -1.79 -22.53
C GLN A 581 6.04 -1.51 -21.39
N VAL A 582 6.30 -2.03 -20.18
CA VAL A 582 5.48 -1.74 -19.00
C VAL A 582 5.57 -0.26 -18.62
N VAL A 583 6.77 0.33 -18.62
CA VAL A 583 6.96 1.77 -18.34
C VAL A 583 6.22 2.63 -19.36
N ILE A 584 6.37 2.35 -20.67
CA ILE A 584 5.69 3.12 -21.73
C ILE A 584 4.16 3.02 -21.59
N THR A 585 3.64 1.81 -21.40
CA THR A 585 2.18 1.59 -21.27
C THR A 585 1.64 2.24 -19.99
N ARG A 586 2.31 2.09 -18.84
CA ARG A 586 1.94 2.76 -17.58
C ARG A 586 2.05 4.27 -17.65
N SER A 587 3.03 4.81 -18.38
CA SER A 587 3.16 6.27 -18.59
C SER A 587 2.00 6.84 -19.40
N ILE A 588 1.37 6.04 -20.27
CA ILE A 588 0.14 6.42 -20.98
C ILE A 588 -1.09 6.22 -20.08
N GLN A 589 -1.16 5.12 -19.32
CA GLN A 589 -2.24 4.86 -18.37
C GLN A 589 -2.31 5.94 -17.28
N ARG A 590 -1.17 6.41 -16.76
CA ARG A 590 -1.04 7.55 -15.82
C ARG A 590 -1.64 8.83 -16.41
N LEU A 591 -1.22 9.21 -17.62
CA LEU A 591 -1.76 10.38 -18.35
C LEU A 591 -3.28 10.29 -18.54
N LEU A 592 -3.79 9.11 -18.91
CA LEU A 592 -5.23 8.87 -19.02
C LEU A 592 -5.94 9.00 -17.67
N ASN A 593 -5.36 8.47 -16.60
CA ASN A 593 -5.90 8.53 -15.25
C ASN A 593 -6.04 9.98 -14.75
N ASP A 594 -4.98 10.77 -14.87
CA ASP A 594 -4.98 12.19 -14.48
C ASP A 594 -5.98 13.01 -15.32
N LEU A 595 -6.05 12.80 -16.65
CA LEU A 595 -7.04 13.45 -17.53
C LEU A 595 -8.49 13.06 -17.16
N LEU A 596 -8.76 11.78 -16.89
CA LEU A 596 -10.09 11.31 -16.48
C LEU A 596 -10.54 11.91 -15.14
N GLY A 597 -9.60 12.17 -14.22
CA GLY A 597 -9.88 12.88 -12.97
C GLY A 597 -10.13 14.39 -13.16
N TRP A 598 -9.54 15.02 -14.19
CA TRP A 598 -9.56 16.49 -14.36
C TRP A 598 -10.64 16.98 -15.33
N LEU A 599 -10.91 16.28 -16.43
CA LEU A 599 -11.87 16.71 -17.47
C LEU A 599 -13.31 16.93 -16.97
N PRO A 600 -13.92 16.05 -16.12
CA PRO A 600 -15.27 16.29 -15.59
C PRO A 600 -15.37 17.57 -14.76
N ARG A 601 -14.24 18.03 -14.22
CA ARG A 601 -14.17 19.16 -13.30
C ARG A 601 -14.13 20.51 -14.03
N LEU A 602 -13.72 20.49 -15.30
CA LEU A 602 -13.95 21.56 -16.27
C LEU A 602 -15.35 21.51 -16.93
N GLY A 603 -16.21 20.56 -16.53
CA GLY A 603 -17.54 20.37 -17.13
C GLY A 603 -17.51 19.66 -18.49
N LEU A 604 -16.47 18.88 -18.77
CA LEU A 604 -16.24 18.14 -20.02
C LEU A 604 -16.62 16.66 -19.87
N ILE A 605 -17.89 16.40 -19.51
CA ILE A 605 -18.39 15.04 -19.24
C ILE A 605 -18.39 14.20 -20.52
N ARG A 606 -18.77 14.81 -21.66
CA ARG A 606 -18.80 14.14 -22.98
C ARG A 606 -17.42 13.66 -23.40
N GLU A 607 -16.42 14.52 -23.26
CA GLU A 607 -15.02 14.29 -23.57
C GLU A 607 -14.45 13.19 -22.66
N THR A 608 -14.76 13.22 -21.35
CA THR A 608 -14.42 12.13 -20.42
C THR A 608 -15.03 10.79 -20.84
N CYS A 609 -16.29 10.79 -21.28
CA CYS A 609 -16.94 9.58 -21.78
C CYS A 609 -16.28 9.03 -23.05
N GLN A 610 -15.85 9.91 -23.96
CA GLN A 610 -15.10 9.54 -25.17
C GLN A 610 -13.71 8.97 -24.86
N LEU A 611 -13.04 9.46 -23.80
CA LEU A 611 -11.75 8.95 -23.37
C LEU A 611 -11.87 7.51 -22.83
N LEU A 612 -12.95 7.21 -22.10
CA LEU A 612 -13.30 5.85 -21.69
C LEU A 612 -13.67 4.95 -22.88
N ASP A 613 -14.39 5.46 -23.89
CA ASP A 613 -14.65 4.71 -25.13
C ASP A 613 -13.34 4.37 -25.84
N LEU A 614 -12.42 5.34 -25.99
CA LEU A 614 -11.12 5.12 -26.63
C LEU A 614 -10.27 4.11 -25.84
N ALA A 615 -10.23 4.17 -24.51
CA ALA A 615 -9.50 3.19 -23.70
C ALA A 615 -10.01 1.75 -23.95
N GLN A 616 -11.33 1.55 -23.96
CA GLN A 616 -11.94 0.24 -24.26
C GLN A 616 -11.70 -0.20 -25.73
N GLU A 617 -11.70 0.74 -26.68
CA GLU A 617 -11.35 0.46 -28.07
C GLU A 617 -9.87 0.07 -28.24
N LEU A 618 -8.94 0.69 -27.51
CA LEU A 618 -7.50 0.41 -27.60
C LEU A 618 -7.17 -1.01 -27.11
N GLU A 619 -7.71 -1.43 -25.95
CA GLU A 619 -7.52 -2.80 -25.46
C GLU A 619 -8.13 -3.85 -26.39
N SER A 620 -9.33 -3.59 -26.92
CA SER A 620 -10.02 -4.55 -27.80
C SER A 620 -9.43 -4.66 -29.21
N LYS A 621 -8.76 -3.60 -29.72
CA LYS A 621 -8.08 -3.60 -31.03
C LYS A 621 -6.66 -4.14 -30.95
N ASN A 622 -5.97 -3.96 -29.82
CA ASN A 622 -4.56 -4.34 -29.62
C ASN A 622 -4.39 -5.44 -28.54
N PRO A 623 -4.95 -6.65 -28.73
CA PRO A 623 -4.83 -7.73 -27.76
C PRO A 623 -3.39 -8.24 -27.66
N VAL A 624 -2.78 -8.03 -26.50
CA VAL A 624 -1.50 -8.64 -26.12
C VAL A 624 -1.71 -10.12 -25.72
N GLY A 625 -0.63 -10.90 -25.65
CA GLY A 625 -0.67 -12.34 -25.44
C GLY A 625 -1.28 -12.80 -24.09
N GLN A 626 -1.35 -14.13 -23.91
CA GLN A 626 -1.83 -14.71 -22.65
C GLN A 626 -1.03 -14.17 -21.45
N GLY A 627 -1.74 -13.79 -20.38
CA GLY A 627 -1.14 -13.22 -19.18
C GLY A 627 -1.09 -11.68 -19.14
N ALA A 628 -1.51 -10.99 -20.21
CA ALA A 628 -1.65 -9.53 -20.24
C ALA A 628 -2.63 -9.00 -19.16
N VAL A 629 -2.38 -7.77 -18.70
CA VAL A 629 -3.17 -7.03 -17.71
C VAL A 629 -3.83 -5.83 -18.37
N THR A 630 -5.10 -5.61 -18.00
CA THR A 630 -5.89 -4.40 -18.24
C THR A 630 -5.76 -3.49 -17.02
N GLU A 631 -5.69 -2.18 -17.25
CA GLU A 631 -5.92 -1.17 -16.21
C GLU A 631 -7.19 -0.35 -16.50
N PHE A 632 -8.01 -0.78 -17.47
CA PHE A 632 -9.30 -0.16 -17.77
C PHE A 632 -10.23 -0.13 -16.55
N ASP A 633 -10.15 -1.11 -15.64
CA ASP A 633 -10.91 -1.11 -14.40
C ASP A 633 -10.62 0.14 -13.56
N SER A 634 -9.33 0.46 -13.35
CA SER A 634 -8.87 1.64 -12.59
C SER A 634 -9.15 2.96 -13.32
N LEU A 635 -9.02 2.98 -14.65
CA LEU A 635 -9.34 4.15 -15.48
C LEU A 635 -10.85 4.44 -15.45
N PHE A 636 -11.67 3.42 -15.62
CA PHE A 636 -13.13 3.52 -15.57
C PHE A 636 -13.61 3.89 -14.17
N GLU A 637 -13.01 3.33 -13.11
CA GLU A 637 -13.29 3.72 -11.73
C GLU A 637 -13.04 5.22 -11.51
N ASN A 638 -11.83 5.73 -11.78
CA ASN A 638 -11.54 7.16 -11.60
C ASN A 638 -12.45 8.04 -12.50
N GLY A 639 -12.54 7.76 -13.80
CA GLY A 639 -13.35 8.55 -14.72
C GLY A 639 -14.84 8.60 -14.34
N TYR A 640 -15.41 7.45 -13.94
CA TYR A 640 -16.79 7.39 -13.45
C TYR A 640 -16.96 8.14 -12.12
N GLN A 641 -16.06 7.91 -11.14
CA GLN A 641 -16.08 8.62 -9.87
C GLN A 641 -15.98 10.14 -10.06
N ALA A 642 -15.10 10.61 -10.93
CA ALA A 642 -14.91 12.03 -11.23
C ALA A 642 -16.15 12.67 -11.87
N ILE A 643 -16.82 11.98 -12.80
CA ILE A 643 -18.12 12.42 -13.35
C ILE A 643 -19.19 12.50 -12.26
N VAL A 644 -19.32 11.49 -11.39
CA VAL A 644 -20.29 11.50 -10.30
C VAL A 644 -20.00 12.63 -9.30
N ARG A 645 -18.73 12.84 -8.90
CA ARG A 645 -18.31 13.95 -8.03
C ARG A 645 -18.72 15.32 -8.63
N ALA A 646 -18.45 15.54 -9.92
CA ALA A 646 -18.81 16.78 -10.64
C ALA A 646 -20.33 17.04 -10.69
N ILE A 647 -21.13 15.98 -10.90
CA ILE A 647 -22.60 16.07 -10.89
C ILE A 647 -23.14 16.36 -9.47
N VAL A 648 -22.61 15.70 -8.44
CA VAL A 648 -23.07 15.87 -7.04
C VAL A 648 -22.73 17.26 -6.48
N GLU A 649 -21.59 17.84 -6.83
CA GLU A 649 -21.27 19.23 -6.47
C GLU A 649 -22.17 20.22 -7.23
N SER A 650 -22.37 20.01 -8.53
CA SER A 650 -23.29 20.82 -9.35
C SER A 650 -24.73 20.81 -8.81
N ALA A 651 -25.22 19.66 -8.37
CA ALA A 651 -26.57 19.48 -7.82
C ALA A 651 -26.86 20.33 -6.58
N GLY A 652 -25.84 20.77 -5.83
CA GLY A 652 -26.01 21.72 -4.73
C GLY A 652 -26.58 23.09 -5.14
N HIS A 653 -26.66 23.39 -6.44
CA HIS A 653 -27.12 24.66 -6.99
C HIS A 653 -28.42 24.56 -7.80
N TRP A 654 -28.99 23.37 -7.96
CA TRP A 654 -30.22 23.17 -8.75
C TRP A 654 -31.46 23.67 -7.97
N GLN A 655 -32.05 24.76 -8.45
CA GLN A 655 -33.22 25.37 -7.80
C GLN A 655 -34.50 24.60 -8.12
N ALA A 656 -35.18 24.08 -7.09
CA ALA A 656 -36.56 23.61 -7.21
C ALA A 656 -37.48 24.78 -7.58
N GLY A 657 -37.95 24.81 -8.83
CA GLY A 657 -38.68 25.94 -9.42
C GLY A 657 -39.98 26.29 -8.65
N PRO A 658 -40.31 27.58 -8.38
CA PRO A 658 -41.39 27.95 -7.44
C PRO A 658 -42.84 27.63 -7.87
N THR A 659 -43.07 26.95 -8.99
CA THR A 659 -44.34 26.98 -9.73
C THR A 659 -44.89 25.61 -10.19
N SER A 660 -44.34 24.48 -9.72
CA SER A 660 -44.95 23.16 -9.91
C SER A 660 -45.59 22.65 -8.61
N ALA A 661 -46.79 22.05 -8.70
CA ALA A 661 -47.44 21.35 -7.57
C ALA A 661 -46.80 19.98 -7.24
N ARG A 662 -45.55 19.81 -7.68
CA ARG A 662 -44.59 18.74 -7.41
C ARG A 662 -43.22 19.43 -7.54
N ALA A 663 -42.78 20.08 -6.47
CA ALA A 663 -41.35 20.28 -6.30
C ALA A 663 -40.75 18.87 -6.17
N ARG A 664 -39.93 18.46 -7.13
CA ARG A 664 -38.97 17.38 -6.90
C ARG A 664 -37.84 18.03 -6.11
N ASP A 665 -37.53 17.49 -4.95
CA ASP A 665 -36.34 17.91 -4.21
C ASP A 665 -35.09 17.66 -5.06
N ALA A 666 -34.02 18.42 -4.85
CA ALA A 666 -32.82 18.32 -5.68
C ALA A 666 -32.24 16.89 -5.69
N ASP A 667 -32.34 16.19 -4.56
CA ASP A 667 -31.93 14.78 -4.40
C ASP A 667 -32.73 13.81 -5.29
N HIS A 668 -34.02 14.06 -5.53
CA HIS A 668 -34.82 13.29 -6.49
C HIS A 668 -34.36 13.51 -7.94
N ILE A 669 -33.93 14.73 -8.29
CA ILE A 669 -33.40 15.03 -9.63
C ILE A 669 -32.00 14.43 -9.78
N LEU A 670 -31.18 14.47 -8.71
CA LEU A 670 -29.86 13.87 -8.66
C LEU A 670 -29.92 12.36 -8.86
N VAL A 671 -30.84 11.65 -8.20
CA VAL A 671 -31.04 10.20 -8.40
C VAL A 671 -31.55 9.89 -9.82
N ASP A 672 -32.51 10.65 -10.35
CA ASP A 672 -32.97 10.52 -11.75
C ASP A 672 -31.82 10.71 -12.77
N VAL A 673 -30.87 11.62 -12.51
CA VAL A 673 -29.70 11.88 -13.39
C VAL A 673 -28.62 10.81 -13.22
N LEU A 674 -28.27 10.45 -11.99
CA LEU A 674 -27.27 9.42 -11.72
C LEU A 674 -27.72 8.06 -12.25
N GLN A 675 -29.00 7.70 -12.15
CA GLN A 675 -29.50 6.46 -12.77
C GLN A 675 -29.26 6.44 -14.28
N GLN A 676 -29.52 7.54 -14.99
CA GLN A 676 -29.30 7.65 -16.44
C GLN A 676 -27.82 7.62 -16.83
N LEU A 677 -26.92 8.15 -16.00
CA LEU A 677 -25.47 8.00 -16.17
C LEU A 677 -25.07 6.54 -15.97
N THR A 678 -25.43 5.96 -14.82
CA THR A 678 -25.06 4.59 -14.45
C THR A 678 -25.55 3.58 -15.47
N GLU A 679 -26.80 3.66 -15.93
CA GLU A 679 -27.34 2.72 -16.94
C GLU A 679 -26.54 2.73 -18.24
N ARG A 680 -26.04 3.88 -18.71
CA ARG A 680 -25.23 3.99 -19.93
C ARG A 680 -23.79 3.53 -19.75
N GLN A 681 -23.17 3.87 -18.62
CA GLN A 681 -21.79 3.46 -18.32
C GLN A 681 -21.72 1.97 -17.93
N LEU A 682 -22.80 1.42 -17.37
CA LEU A 682 -22.93 0.01 -17.03
C LEU A 682 -22.90 -0.89 -18.27
N ASP A 683 -23.47 -0.49 -19.41
CA ASP A 683 -23.35 -1.26 -20.65
C ASP A 683 -21.89 -1.42 -21.10
N ARG A 684 -21.03 -0.40 -20.89
CA ARG A 684 -19.59 -0.44 -21.17
C ARG A 684 -18.85 -1.33 -20.17
N TRP A 685 -19.17 -1.19 -18.88
CA TRP A 685 -18.64 -2.01 -17.78
C TRP A 685 -18.96 -3.51 -17.99
N LEU A 686 -20.21 -3.82 -18.36
CA LEU A 686 -20.65 -5.18 -18.68
C LEU A 686 -20.01 -5.74 -19.95
N ALA A 687 -19.59 -4.90 -20.89
CA ALA A 687 -18.81 -5.33 -22.05
C ALA A 687 -17.37 -5.71 -21.64
N HIS A 688 -16.68 -4.91 -20.83
CA HIS A 688 -15.33 -5.20 -20.33
C HIS A 688 -15.31 -6.42 -19.38
N SER A 689 -16.24 -6.47 -18.41
CA SER A 689 -16.38 -7.58 -17.47
C SER A 689 -16.46 -8.93 -18.19
N ARG A 690 -17.21 -9.03 -19.31
CA ARG A 690 -17.33 -10.28 -20.09
C ARG A 690 -16.05 -10.76 -20.76
N THR A 691 -15.06 -9.89 -21.00
CA THR A 691 -13.76 -10.28 -21.53
C THR A 691 -12.76 -10.66 -20.43
N LEU A 692 -12.94 -10.14 -19.22
CA LEU A 692 -12.09 -10.40 -18.06
C LEU A 692 -12.50 -11.67 -17.29
N ARG A 693 -11.52 -12.37 -16.71
CA ARG A 693 -11.72 -13.47 -15.74
C ARG A 693 -11.41 -12.95 -14.34
N LEU A 694 -12.30 -13.17 -13.38
CA LEU A 694 -12.19 -12.65 -12.01
C LEU A 694 -11.54 -13.64 -11.04
N SER A 695 -11.54 -14.93 -11.37
CA SER A 695 -10.88 -15.98 -10.61
C SER A 695 -10.59 -17.17 -11.53
N VAL A 696 -9.50 -17.88 -11.26
CA VAL A 696 -9.16 -19.15 -11.90
C VAL A 696 -10.29 -20.18 -11.77
N VAL A 697 -11.08 -20.13 -10.70
CA VAL A 697 -12.23 -21.03 -10.48
C VAL A 697 -13.29 -20.90 -11.59
N GLU A 698 -13.33 -19.79 -12.32
CA GLU A 698 -14.21 -19.64 -13.49
C GLU A 698 -13.85 -20.60 -14.64
N LYS A 699 -12.59 -21.07 -14.75
CA LYS A 699 -12.20 -22.16 -15.67
C LYS A 699 -13.06 -23.41 -15.41
N LEU A 700 -13.28 -23.74 -14.13
CA LEU A 700 -14.08 -24.88 -13.68
C LEU A 700 -15.59 -24.64 -13.70
N SER A 701 -16.08 -23.49 -14.21
CA SER A 701 -17.52 -23.29 -14.45
C SER A 701 -18.02 -23.99 -15.73
N SER A 702 -17.11 -24.52 -16.55
CA SER A 702 -17.38 -25.40 -17.68
C SER A 702 -18.05 -26.72 -17.24
N PRO A 703 -19.04 -27.25 -18.00
CA PRO A 703 -19.69 -28.53 -17.70
C PRO A 703 -18.83 -29.76 -18.05
N GLU A 704 -17.74 -29.60 -18.79
CA GLU A 704 -16.82 -30.68 -19.18
C GLU A 704 -15.57 -30.72 -18.29
N ASP A 705 -15.06 -29.57 -17.87
CA ASP A 705 -13.85 -29.48 -17.05
C ASP A 705 -14.09 -29.78 -15.56
N TRP A 706 -15.29 -29.49 -15.03
CA TRP A 706 -15.59 -29.80 -13.63
C TRP A 706 -15.52 -31.30 -13.30
N PRO A 707 -16.17 -32.22 -14.06
CA PRO A 707 -16.00 -33.65 -13.83
C PRO A 707 -14.56 -34.14 -14.02
N ARG A 708 -13.79 -33.53 -14.94
CA ARG A 708 -12.38 -33.84 -15.20
C ARG A 708 -11.50 -33.46 -14.00
N PHE A 709 -11.72 -32.28 -13.42
CA PHE A 709 -11.05 -31.82 -12.20
C PHE A 709 -11.38 -32.68 -10.98
N VAL A 710 -12.66 -32.97 -10.73
CA VAL A 710 -13.07 -33.87 -9.62
C VAL A 710 -12.39 -35.24 -9.77
N SER A 711 -12.40 -35.82 -10.98
CA SER A 711 -11.76 -37.12 -11.26
C SER A 711 -10.23 -37.12 -11.08
N PHE A 712 -9.58 -35.96 -11.12
CA PHE A 712 -8.14 -35.80 -10.86
C PHE A 712 -7.88 -35.73 -9.36
N VAL A 713 -8.62 -34.87 -8.64
CA VAL A 713 -8.51 -34.70 -7.19
C VAL A 713 -8.86 -35.99 -6.44
N GLU A 714 -9.95 -36.67 -6.81
CA GLU A 714 -10.34 -37.97 -6.22
C GLU A 714 -9.31 -39.09 -6.45
N ARG A 715 -8.38 -38.94 -7.41
CA ARG A 715 -7.41 -39.98 -7.81
C ARG A 715 -6.01 -39.79 -7.22
N TYR A 716 -5.57 -38.54 -7.13
CA TYR A 716 -4.20 -38.16 -6.73
C TYR A 716 -4.14 -37.21 -5.53
N GLY A 717 -5.28 -36.65 -5.09
CA GLY A 717 -5.30 -35.63 -4.05
C GLY A 717 -4.81 -36.11 -2.68
N ALA A 718 -5.03 -37.37 -2.35
CA ALA A 718 -4.55 -37.97 -1.09
C ALA A 718 -3.01 -38.01 -1.00
N ASP A 719 -2.32 -38.17 -2.13
CA ASP A 719 -0.86 -38.31 -2.19
C ASP A 719 -0.14 -36.96 -2.43
N LEU A 720 -0.90 -35.88 -2.65
CA LEU A 720 -0.39 -34.56 -3.04
C LEU A 720 -0.84 -33.43 -2.10
N PHE A 721 -2.13 -33.34 -1.80
CA PHE A 721 -2.73 -32.19 -1.12
C PHE A 721 -2.69 -32.32 0.41
N ALA A 722 -1.52 -32.67 0.94
CA ALA A 722 -1.20 -32.61 2.37
C ALA A 722 -1.02 -31.15 2.85
N GLN A 723 -1.12 -30.91 4.17
CA GLN A 723 -0.99 -29.57 4.76
C GLN A 723 0.36 -28.90 4.42
N LYS A 724 1.48 -29.63 4.56
CA LYS A 724 2.85 -29.19 4.19
C LYS A 724 2.93 -28.72 2.72
N PHE A 725 2.25 -29.42 1.80
CA PHE A 725 2.17 -29.04 0.39
C PHE A 725 1.28 -27.82 0.12
N LEU A 726 0.16 -27.70 0.84
CA LEU A 726 -0.81 -26.60 0.70
C LEU A 726 -0.41 -25.30 1.43
N SER A 727 0.80 -25.24 2.00
CA SER A 727 1.38 -24.02 2.56
C SER A 727 1.59 -22.94 1.49
N LEU A 728 1.31 -21.67 1.82
CA LEU A 728 1.23 -20.59 0.83
C LEU A 728 2.57 -20.35 0.11
N GLY A 729 3.69 -20.35 0.84
CA GLY A 729 5.04 -20.22 0.26
C GLY A 729 5.38 -21.34 -0.71
N ASN A 730 5.05 -22.60 -0.38
CA ASN A 730 5.26 -23.75 -1.27
C ASN A 730 4.43 -23.63 -2.56
N LEU A 731 3.14 -23.31 -2.43
CA LEU A 731 2.24 -23.12 -3.56
C LEU A 731 2.71 -21.99 -4.49
N ARG A 732 3.19 -20.87 -3.93
CA ARG A 732 3.80 -19.75 -4.68
C ARG A 732 5.09 -20.18 -5.39
N GLY A 733 6.01 -20.82 -4.67
CA GLY A 733 7.28 -21.33 -5.22
C GLY A 733 7.08 -22.28 -6.41
N ILE A 734 6.11 -23.19 -6.32
CA ILE A 734 5.73 -24.10 -7.42
C ILE A 734 5.17 -23.33 -8.64
N LEU A 735 4.32 -22.32 -8.43
CA LEU A 735 3.82 -21.47 -9.54
C LEU A 735 4.94 -20.64 -10.17
N HIS A 736 5.89 -20.15 -9.37
CA HIS A 736 7.02 -19.34 -9.84
C HIS A 736 8.09 -20.17 -10.56
N GLN A 737 8.41 -21.38 -10.09
CA GLN A 737 9.25 -22.34 -10.83
C GLN A 737 8.54 -22.83 -12.10
N GLY A 738 7.22 -23.01 -12.03
CA GLY A 738 6.37 -23.56 -13.06
C GLY A 738 6.12 -25.05 -12.83
N VAL A 739 4.84 -25.43 -12.74
CA VAL A 739 4.37 -26.79 -12.40
C VAL A 739 5.00 -27.91 -13.26
N ASP A 740 5.31 -27.64 -14.53
CA ASP A 740 5.97 -28.62 -15.41
C ASP A 740 7.46 -28.82 -15.05
N GLU A 741 8.21 -27.76 -14.75
CA GLU A 741 9.62 -27.88 -14.30
C GLU A 741 9.67 -28.51 -12.90
N TRP A 742 8.71 -28.18 -12.01
CA TRP A 742 8.57 -28.82 -10.69
C TRP A 742 8.32 -30.33 -10.80
N LEU A 743 7.36 -30.75 -11.63
CA LEU A 743 7.13 -32.17 -11.92
C LEU A 743 8.35 -32.84 -12.57
N ALA A 744 9.15 -32.12 -13.37
CA ALA A 744 10.41 -32.63 -13.93
C ALA A 744 11.50 -32.79 -12.86
N GLY A 745 11.53 -31.92 -11.84
CA GLY A 745 12.38 -32.03 -10.66
C GLY A 745 12.05 -33.28 -9.84
N LEU A 746 10.80 -33.42 -9.39
CA LEU A 746 10.37 -34.59 -8.61
C LEU A 746 10.49 -35.92 -9.37
N SER A 747 10.40 -35.92 -10.71
CA SER A 747 10.64 -37.13 -11.52
C SER A 747 12.10 -37.63 -11.50
N GLN A 748 13.03 -36.91 -10.85
CA GLN A 748 14.43 -37.30 -10.68
C GLN A 748 14.74 -37.81 -9.26
N ASP A 749 13.77 -37.72 -8.34
CA ASP A 749 13.85 -38.20 -6.97
C ASP A 749 13.21 -39.60 -6.90
N GLU A 750 13.98 -40.62 -6.52
CA GLU A 750 13.50 -42.01 -6.48
C GLU A 750 12.46 -42.23 -5.37
N GLU A 751 12.51 -41.46 -4.27
CA GLU A 751 11.57 -41.58 -3.15
C GLU A 751 10.24 -40.86 -3.46
N ALA A 752 10.30 -39.67 -4.04
CA ALA A 752 9.10 -38.97 -4.52
C ALA A 752 8.34 -39.80 -5.56
N VAL A 753 9.03 -40.55 -6.43
CA VAL A 753 8.43 -41.41 -7.45
C VAL A 753 7.80 -42.69 -6.88
N GLU A 754 8.32 -43.26 -5.80
CA GLU A 754 7.65 -44.39 -5.12
C GLU A 754 6.42 -43.95 -4.30
N ASN A 755 6.46 -42.76 -3.68
CA ASN A 755 5.38 -42.26 -2.83
C ASN A 755 4.25 -41.53 -3.60
N ILE A 756 4.56 -40.74 -4.63
CA ILE A 756 3.56 -39.91 -5.34
C ILE A 756 3.00 -40.64 -6.56
N ARG A 757 1.78 -41.17 -6.43
CA ARG A 757 1.09 -41.91 -7.50
C ARG A 757 0.93 -41.15 -8.82
N LEU A 758 0.83 -39.82 -8.79
CA LEU A 758 0.76 -39.00 -9.99
C LEU A 758 2.02 -39.16 -10.86
N LEU A 759 3.21 -39.29 -10.26
CA LEU A 759 4.47 -39.49 -10.98
C LEU A 759 4.53 -40.89 -11.60
N ALA A 760 4.08 -41.91 -10.85
CA ALA A 760 4.05 -43.30 -11.32
C ALA A 760 3.01 -43.57 -12.44
N GLU A 761 1.95 -42.76 -12.56
CA GLU A 761 0.92 -42.88 -13.61
C GLU A 761 1.04 -41.82 -14.73
N LEU A 762 2.03 -40.93 -14.65
CA LEU A 762 2.28 -39.83 -15.60
C LEU A 762 2.61 -40.36 -17.00
N ASP A 763 2.04 -39.75 -18.03
CA ASP A 763 2.15 -40.13 -19.45
C ASP A 763 1.71 -41.56 -19.84
N GLU A 764 1.49 -42.47 -18.88
CA GLU A 764 0.80 -43.76 -19.11
C GLU A 764 -0.72 -43.63 -19.11
N GLN A 765 -1.30 -42.99 -18.07
CA GLN A 765 -2.74 -42.90 -17.87
C GLN A 765 -3.28 -41.46 -17.93
N TRP A 766 -2.44 -40.47 -17.65
CA TRP A 766 -2.78 -39.05 -17.72
C TRP A 766 -1.67 -38.30 -18.46
N PRO A 767 -1.95 -37.58 -19.57
CA PRO A 767 -0.93 -36.81 -20.28
C PRO A 767 -0.31 -35.76 -19.36
N ARG A 768 1.01 -35.59 -19.41
CA ARG A 768 1.73 -34.60 -18.59
C ARG A 768 1.18 -33.18 -18.71
N ALA A 769 0.82 -32.75 -19.92
CA ALA A 769 0.20 -31.43 -20.15
C ALA A 769 -1.16 -31.26 -19.45
N ASP A 770 -1.98 -32.33 -19.42
CA ASP A 770 -3.27 -32.35 -18.72
C ASP A 770 -3.09 -32.35 -17.20
N ALA A 771 -2.06 -33.04 -16.68
CA ALA A 771 -1.73 -33.04 -15.26
C ALA A 771 -1.22 -31.66 -14.81
N VAL A 772 -0.34 -31.03 -15.60
CA VAL A 772 0.11 -29.65 -15.39
C VAL A 772 -1.07 -28.68 -15.40
N GLU A 773 -2.02 -28.80 -16.33
CA GLU A 773 -3.23 -27.96 -16.36
C GLU A 773 -4.07 -28.12 -15.08
N MET A 774 -4.41 -29.35 -14.69
CA MET A 774 -5.27 -29.59 -13.50
C MET A 774 -4.59 -29.19 -12.20
N LEU A 775 -3.29 -29.47 -12.04
CA LEU A 775 -2.54 -29.11 -10.84
C LEU A 775 -2.31 -27.59 -10.75
N SER A 776 -2.02 -26.91 -11.87
CA SER A 776 -1.97 -25.44 -11.89
C SER A 776 -3.29 -24.83 -11.41
N ILE A 777 -4.44 -25.32 -11.92
CA ILE A 777 -5.76 -24.83 -11.51
C ILE A 777 -6.04 -25.10 -10.03
N ALA A 778 -5.62 -26.24 -9.48
CA ALA A 778 -5.78 -26.55 -8.06
C ALA A 778 -4.96 -25.59 -7.17
N ILE A 779 -3.68 -25.41 -7.48
CA ILE A 779 -2.76 -24.53 -6.75
C ILE A 779 -3.22 -23.07 -6.84
N GLU A 780 -3.44 -22.56 -8.06
CA GLU A 780 -3.98 -21.21 -8.29
C GLU A 780 -5.29 -20.96 -7.51
N THR A 781 -6.21 -21.93 -7.47
CA THR A 781 -7.50 -21.82 -6.76
C THR A 781 -7.33 -21.65 -5.25
N VAL A 782 -6.40 -22.40 -4.65
CA VAL A 782 -6.11 -22.32 -3.20
C VAL A 782 -5.38 -21.01 -2.88
N VAL A 783 -4.40 -20.60 -3.68
CA VAL A 783 -3.68 -19.33 -3.53
C VAL A 783 -4.63 -18.13 -3.64
N GLU A 784 -5.51 -18.09 -4.66
CA GLU A 784 -6.54 -17.03 -4.80
C GLU A 784 -7.53 -16.96 -3.62
N ASN A 785 -7.65 -18.01 -2.80
CA ASN A 785 -8.70 -18.15 -1.79
C ASN A 785 -8.17 -18.63 -0.42
N TYR A 786 -6.90 -18.34 -0.09
CA TYR A 786 -6.23 -18.94 1.07
C TYR A 786 -6.98 -18.72 2.41
N ARG A 787 -7.61 -17.56 2.59
CA ARG A 787 -8.51 -17.27 3.73
C ARG A 787 -9.67 -18.27 3.89
N ALA A 788 -10.27 -18.71 2.78
CA ALA A 788 -11.32 -19.72 2.78
C ALA A 788 -10.75 -21.16 2.92
N TYR A 789 -9.49 -21.38 2.54
CA TYR A 789 -8.78 -22.62 2.84
C TYR A 789 -8.44 -22.75 4.35
N ARG A 790 -8.00 -21.68 5.03
CA ARG A 790 -7.84 -21.68 6.51
C ARG A 790 -9.16 -21.95 7.23
N ASP A 791 -10.28 -21.39 6.75
CA ASP A 791 -11.62 -21.69 7.26
C ASP A 791 -12.01 -23.18 7.04
N TYR A 792 -11.71 -23.73 5.86
CA TYR A 792 -11.90 -25.16 5.57
C TYR A 792 -11.06 -26.07 6.48
N ASN A 793 -9.77 -25.74 6.69
CA ASN A 793 -8.85 -26.50 7.54
C ASN A 793 -9.27 -26.47 9.03
N THR A 794 -9.70 -25.30 9.53
CA THR A 794 -10.02 -25.15 10.95
C THR A 794 -11.46 -25.52 11.32
N THR A 795 -12.42 -25.43 10.39
CA THR A 795 -13.85 -25.65 10.70
C THR A 795 -14.40 -27.02 10.31
N THR A 796 -13.80 -27.70 9.34
CA THR A 796 -14.25 -29.00 8.80
C THR A 796 -13.40 -30.16 9.34
N THR A 797 -13.66 -31.39 8.87
CA THR A 797 -12.75 -32.55 9.00
C THR A 797 -12.58 -33.23 7.62
N GLN A 798 -12.76 -32.44 6.56
CA GLN A 798 -12.59 -32.84 5.16
C GLN A 798 -11.25 -32.31 4.62
N SER A 799 -10.62 -31.38 5.35
CA SER A 799 -9.26 -30.89 5.15
C SER A 799 -8.18 -31.95 5.35
N ASP A 800 -8.39 -32.85 6.31
CA ASP A 800 -7.54 -34.02 6.62
C ASP A 800 -7.40 -34.99 5.43
N HIS A 801 -8.19 -34.78 4.37
CA HIS A 801 -8.37 -35.64 3.20
C HIS A 801 -8.14 -34.85 1.91
N GLY A 802 -6.91 -34.91 1.38
CA GLY A 802 -6.55 -34.20 0.14
C GLY A 802 -7.41 -34.58 -1.08
N GLU A 803 -7.94 -35.81 -1.11
CA GLU A 803 -8.90 -36.28 -2.13
C GLU A 803 -10.26 -35.57 -2.08
N LEU A 804 -10.58 -34.86 -0.99
CA LEU A 804 -11.82 -34.09 -0.82
C LEU A 804 -11.67 -32.59 -1.13
N LEU A 805 -10.49 -32.12 -1.57
CA LEU A 805 -10.24 -30.70 -1.89
C LEU A 805 -11.26 -30.12 -2.90
N TYR A 806 -11.80 -30.95 -3.80
CA TYR A 806 -12.85 -30.53 -4.74
C TYR A 806 -14.13 -30.02 -4.03
N THR A 807 -14.40 -30.45 -2.80
CA THR A 807 -15.58 -29.99 -2.04
C THR A 807 -15.44 -28.51 -1.64
N LEU A 808 -14.24 -28.06 -1.26
CA LEU A 808 -13.93 -26.64 -1.09
C LEU A 808 -14.09 -25.90 -2.41
N VAL A 809 -13.57 -26.46 -3.51
CA VAL A 809 -13.65 -25.81 -4.83
C VAL A 809 -15.09 -25.61 -5.30
N ASP A 810 -16.05 -26.50 -5.00
CA ASP A 810 -17.47 -26.25 -5.38
C ASP A 810 -18.13 -25.12 -4.58
N PHE A 811 -17.73 -24.92 -3.32
CA PHE A 811 -18.11 -23.72 -2.56
C PHE A 811 -17.45 -22.46 -3.16
N LEU A 812 -16.19 -22.53 -3.60
CA LEU A 812 -15.51 -21.43 -4.29
C LEU A 812 -16.13 -21.12 -5.65
N ARG A 813 -16.65 -22.10 -6.40
CA ARG A 813 -17.43 -21.88 -7.64
C ARG A 813 -18.70 -21.08 -7.34
N GLN A 814 -19.38 -21.41 -6.24
CA GLN A 814 -20.56 -20.68 -5.79
C GLN A 814 -20.24 -19.25 -5.29
N ARG A 815 -19.07 -19.05 -4.68
CA ARG A 815 -18.52 -17.73 -4.34
C ARG A 815 -18.22 -16.91 -5.61
N ALA A 816 -17.42 -17.43 -6.53
CA ALA A 816 -17.02 -16.75 -7.76
C ALA A 816 -18.24 -16.33 -8.59
N ALA A 817 -19.28 -17.17 -8.65
CA ALA A 817 -20.54 -16.82 -9.31
C ALA A 817 -21.28 -15.64 -8.64
N TYR A 818 -21.17 -15.47 -7.32
CA TYR A 818 -21.71 -14.33 -6.58
C TYR A 818 -20.82 -13.09 -6.74
N ASP A 819 -19.51 -13.21 -6.56
CA ASP A 819 -18.56 -12.10 -6.70
C ASP A 819 -18.53 -11.56 -8.15
N ARG A 820 -18.78 -12.39 -9.17
CA ARG A 820 -19.02 -11.96 -10.56
C ARG A 820 -20.27 -11.08 -10.72
N VAL A 821 -21.32 -11.30 -9.93
CA VAL A 821 -22.50 -10.41 -9.89
C VAL A 821 -22.18 -9.14 -9.11
N ALA A 822 -21.45 -9.22 -8.00
CA ALA A 822 -21.01 -8.05 -7.24
C ALA A 822 -20.11 -7.12 -8.09
N TRP A 823 -19.17 -7.68 -8.85
CA TRP A 823 -18.30 -6.95 -9.77
C TRP A 823 -19.09 -6.16 -10.81
N ASN A 824 -20.09 -6.78 -11.43
CA ASN A 824 -20.98 -6.12 -12.38
C ASN A 824 -21.78 -4.96 -11.76
N LEU A 825 -21.84 -4.85 -10.44
CA LEU A 825 -22.57 -3.82 -9.70
C LEU A 825 -21.66 -2.76 -9.05
N LYS A 826 -20.32 -2.87 -9.13
CA LYS A 826 -19.34 -1.87 -8.65
C LYS A 826 -19.72 -0.40 -8.97
N PRO A 827 -20.17 -0.04 -10.19
CA PRO A 827 -20.54 1.35 -10.51
C PRO A 827 -21.73 1.89 -9.70
N VAL A 828 -22.59 1.02 -9.17
CA VAL A 828 -23.69 1.41 -8.30
C VAL A 828 -23.19 1.69 -6.87
N VAL A 829 -22.14 0.99 -6.43
CA VAL A 829 -21.48 1.17 -5.13
C VAL A 829 -20.68 2.48 -5.12
N TRP A 830 -19.80 2.72 -6.11
CA TRP A 830 -19.04 3.99 -6.20
C TRP A 830 -19.94 5.24 -6.21
N ALA A 831 -21.09 5.16 -6.89
CA ALA A 831 -22.06 6.26 -6.90
C ALA A 831 -22.72 6.49 -5.53
N HIS A 832 -22.96 5.43 -4.77
CA HIS A 832 -23.44 5.52 -3.39
C HIS A 832 -22.38 6.15 -2.48
N GLU A 833 -21.14 5.64 -2.50
CA GLU A 833 -20.04 6.13 -1.68
C GLU A 833 -19.84 7.65 -1.84
N ILE A 834 -19.84 8.15 -3.08
CA ILE A 834 -19.71 9.59 -3.36
C ILE A 834 -20.91 10.39 -2.84
N LEU A 835 -22.14 9.88 -2.96
CA LEU A 835 -23.33 10.53 -2.38
C LEU A 835 -23.23 10.65 -0.86
N VAL A 836 -22.71 9.62 -0.18
CA VAL A 836 -22.51 9.65 1.28
C VAL A 836 -21.36 10.59 1.65
N ARG A 837 -20.16 10.47 1.04
CA ARG A 837 -19.01 11.36 1.32
C ARG A 837 -19.34 12.83 1.07
N GLN A 838 -20.23 13.15 0.12
CA GLN A 838 -20.70 14.52 -0.16
C GLN A 838 -21.92 14.96 0.69
N GLY A 839 -22.32 14.18 1.69
CA GLY A 839 -23.39 14.53 2.63
C GLY A 839 -24.79 14.60 2.01
N ARG A 840 -25.09 13.78 1.01
CA ARG A 840 -26.43 13.66 0.37
C ARG A 840 -27.20 12.46 0.92
N GLU A 841 -27.38 12.42 2.24
CA GLU A 841 -28.02 11.31 2.98
C GLU A 841 -29.33 10.81 2.35
N ALA A 842 -30.21 11.73 1.92
CA ALA A 842 -31.50 11.38 1.33
C ALA A 842 -31.38 10.72 -0.06
N ALA A 843 -30.47 11.23 -0.91
CA ALA A 843 -30.19 10.62 -2.21
C ALA A 843 -29.52 9.25 -2.05
N ALA A 844 -28.56 9.12 -1.13
CA ALA A 844 -27.88 7.86 -0.83
C ALA A 844 -28.86 6.78 -0.31
N GLU A 845 -29.75 7.14 0.62
CA GLU A 845 -30.76 6.20 1.14
C GLU A 845 -31.77 5.77 0.07
N MET A 846 -32.22 6.68 -0.81
CA MET A 846 -33.05 6.32 -1.95
C MET A 846 -32.34 5.36 -2.92
N TRP A 847 -31.06 5.62 -3.21
CA TRP A 847 -30.21 4.81 -4.07
C TRP A 847 -30.02 3.40 -3.50
N ARG A 848 -29.72 3.31 -2.20
CA ARG A 848 -29.58 2.07 -1.43
C ARG A 848 -30.87 1.24 -1.42
N GLN A 849 -32.03 1.87 -1.26
CA GLN A 849 -33.33 1.19 -1.34
C GLN A 849 -33.60 0.64 -2.76
N ALA A 850 -33.44 1.46 -3.79
CA ALA A 850 -33.66 1.06 -5.19
C ALA A 850 -32.70 -0.06 -5.63
N PHE A 851 -31.48 -0.08 -5.11
CA PHE A 851 -30.52 -1.16 -5.33
C PHE A 851 -30.94 -2.45 -4.61
N ALA A 852 -31.25 -2.39 -3.31
CA ALA A 852 -31.62 -3.56 -2.51
C ALA A 852 -32.89 -4.26 -3.01
N GLU A 853 -33.87 -3.51 -3.55
CA GLU A 853 -35.04 -4.09 -4.22
C GLU A 853 -34.61 -4.91 -5.46
N ARG A 854 -33.73 -4.35 -6.30
CA ARG A 854 -33.27 -4.94 -7.57
C ARG A 854 -32.36 -6.17 -7.40
N THR A 855 -31.57 -6.26 -6.33
CA THR A 855 -30.60 -7.36 -6.11
C THR A 855 -31.15 -8.53 -5.31
N SER A 856 -32.27 -8.33 -4.60
CA SER A 856 -32.84 -9.30 -3.63
C SER A 856 -33.01 -10.73 -4.18
N GLU A 857 -33.68 -10.90 -5.32
CA GLU A 857 -33.96 -12.22 -5.93
C GLU A 857 -32.68 -12.97 -6.36
N ALA A 858 -31.65 -12.24 -6.81
CA ALA A 858 -30.36 -12.82 -7.15
C ALA A 858 -29.63 -13.32 -5.89
N ALA A 859 -29.55 -12.48 -4.85
CA ALA A 859 -28.91 -12.85 -3.59
C ALA A 859 -29.56 -14.08 -2.94
N ASP A 860 -30.89 -14.12 -2.89
CA ASP A 860 -31.64 -15.25 -2.33
C ASP A 860 -31.42 -16.54 -3.12
N THR A 861 -31.21 -16.44 -4.43
CA THR A 861 -30.82 -17.58 -5.28
C THR A 861 -29.43 -18.11 -4.93
N HIS A 862 -28.44 -17.24 -4.71
CA HIS A 862 -27.09 -17.66 -4.31
C HIS A 862 -27.07 -18.30 -2.91
N ILE A 863 -27.80 -17.73 -1.94
CA ILE A 863 -27.93 -18.28 -0.57
C ILE A 863 -28.64 -19.64 -0.59
N ALA A 864 -29.66 -19.81 -1.44
CA ALA A 864 -30.35 -21.10 -1.59
C ALA A 864 -29.45 -22.19 -2.18
N ARG A 865 -28.59 -21.87 -3.17
CA ARG A 865 -27.61 -22.83 -3.71
C ARG A 865 -26.51 -23.17 -2.70
N LEU A 866 -25.97 -22.20 -1.96
CA LEU A 866 -25.04 -22.46 -0.86
C LEU A 866 -25.65 -23.40 0.20
N SER A 867 -26.92 -23.15 0.57
CA SER A 867 -27.65 -23.99 1.53
C SER A 867 -27.83 -25.44 1.04
N ALA A 868 -27.92 -25.65 -0.28
CA ALA A 868 -27.93 -26.98 -0.88
C ALA A 868 -26.55 -27.66 -0.81
N LEU A 869 -25.47 -26.95 -1.14
CA LEU A 869 -24.08 -27.45 -1.05
C LEU A 869 -23.72 -27.87 0.39
N ALA A 870 -24.09 -27.06 1.38
CA ALA A 870 -23.89 -27.37 2.79
C ALA A 870 -24.68 -28.61 3.26
N ALA A 871 -25.83 -28.90 2.66
CA ALA A 871 -26.61 -30.10 2.93
C ALA A 871 -26.11 -31.34 2.13
N GLU A 872 -25.43 -31.13 1.00
CA GLU A 872 -24.88 -32.17 0.12
C GLU A 872 -23.55 -32.71 0.65
N TYR A 873 -22.61 -31.81 0.98
CA TYR A 873 -21.28 -32.16 1.52
C TYR A 873 -21.22 -32.23 3.05
N GLY A 874 -22.28 -31.82 3.75
CA GLY A 874 -22.37 -31.88 5.22
C GLY A 874 -21.46 -30.90 5.97
N MET A 875 -20.92 -29.89 5.28
CA MET A 875 -19.99 -28.90 5.83
C MET A 875 -20.53 -27.46 5.69
N GLN A 876 -19.97 -26.54 6.48
CA GLN A 876 -20.31 -25.11 6.46
C GLN A 876 -19.03 -24.29 6.59
N LEU A 877 -18.83 -23.35 5.67
CA LEU A 877 -17.68 -22.43 5.63
C LEU A 877 -18.17 -21.00 5.92
N PRO A 878 -18.05 -20.51 7.18
CA PRO A 878 -18.40 -19.15 7.58
C PRO A 878 -17.95 -18.07 6.59
N THR A 879 -16.69 -18.07 6.14
CA THR A 879 -16.13 -17.05 5.23
C THR A 879 -16.96 -16.87 3.96
N ILE A 880 -17.39 -17.99 3.34
CA ILE A 880 -18.20 -17.99 2.11
C ILE A 880 -19.67 -17.72 2.43
N ALA A 881 -20.16 -18.20 3.58
CA ALA A 881 -21.54 -17.98 4.01
C ALA A 881 -21.84 -16.51 4.33
N ASP A 882 -20.92 -15.83 4.99
CA ASP A 882 -21.07 -14.41 5.36
C ASP A 882 -20.98 -13.52 4.12
N ARG A 883 -20.02 -13.80 3.21
CA ARG A 883 -19.89 -13.09 1.92
C ARG A 883 -21.17 -13.13 1.09
N LEU A 884 -21.84 -14.28 1.00
CA LEU A 884 -23.14 -14.39 0.31
C LEU A 884 -24.29 -13.77 1.12
N SER A 885 -24.20 -13.74 2.45
CA SER A 885 -25.20 -13.13 3.35
C SER A 885 -25.18 -11.59 3.33
N GLU A 886 -24.14 -10.96 2.78
CA GLU A 886 -24.11 -9.52 2.48
C GLU A 886 -25.25 -9.07 1.53
N ARG A 887 -25.78 -9.99 0.72
CA ARG A 887 -26.83 -9.77 -0.29
C ARG A 887 -26.55 -8.56 -1.22
N PHE A 888 -25.27 -8.35 -1.53
CA PHE A 888 -24.70 -7.18 -2.24
C PHE A 888 -24.87 -5.81 -1.55
N VAL A 889 -25.65 -5.70 -0.47
CA VAL A 889 -25.98 -4.41 0.18
C VAL A 889 -24.96 -4.03 1.25
N ARG A 890 -24.20 -4.98 1.80
CA ARG A 890 -23.22 -4.72 2.88
C ARG A 890 -22.18 -3.64 2.54
N PRO A 891 -21.58 -3.57 1.33
CA PRO A 891 -20.66 -2.48 0.97
C PRO A 891 -21.29 -1.09 1.17
N LEU A 892 -22.55 -0.91 0.77
CA LEU A 892 -23.28 0.35 0.95
C LEU A 892 -23.47 0.73 2.44
N VAL A 893 -23.43 -0.24 3.35
CA VAL A 893 -23.44 0.02 4.80
C VAL A 893 -22.03 0.40 5.29
N ILE A 894 -20.98 -0.19 4.71
CA ILE A 894 -19.58 0.16 5.03
C ILE A 894 -19.26 1.59 4.57
N ASP A 895 -19.64 1.98 3.34
CA ASP A 895 -19.50 3.36 2.82
C ASP A 895 -20.08 4.39 3.80
N ARG A 896 -21.26 4.06 4.34
CA ARG A 896 -22.02 4.89 5.28
C ARG A 896 -21.31 5.03 6.62
N LEU A 897 -20.80 3.93 7.18
CA LEU A 897 -20.02 3.95 8.41
C LEU A 897 -18.71 4.74 8.23
N ARG A 898 -17.98 4.53 7.12
CA ARG A 898 -16.74 5.27 6.76
C ARG A 898 -16.98 6.77 6.74
N ALA A 899 -17.96 7.24 5.98
CA ALA A 899 -18.29 8.68 5.92
C ALA A 899 -18.77 9.27 7.26
N MET A 900 -19.17 8.43 8.23
CA MET A 900 -19.53 8.83 9.59
C MET A 900 -18.33 8.84 10.56
N VAL A 901 -17.16 8.33 10.17
CA VAL A 901 -15.90 8.41 10.95
C VAL A 901 -15.44 9.85 11.11
N GLU A 902 -15.20 10.57 10.02
CA GLU A 902 -14.64 11.93 10.08
C GLU A 902 -15.54 12.90 10.88
N PRO A 903 -16.89 12.95 10.68
CA PRO A 903 -17.79 13.75 11.53
C PRO A 903 -17.87 13.29 13.00
N SER A 904 -17.46 12.05 13.29
CA SER A 904 -17.34 11.50 14.64
C SER A 904 -15.99 11.79 15.29
N MET A 905 -14.98 12.25 14.55
CA MET A 905 -13.68 12.69 15.09
C MET A 905 -13.53 14.20 15.09
N ASN A 906 -14.02 14.88 14.04
CA ASN A 906 -13.77 16.30 13.79
C ASN A 906 -14.94 17.22 14.21
N GLY A 907 -14.67 18.52 14.24
CA GLY A 907 -15.67 19.55 14.54
C GLY A 907 -16.12 19.63 16.01
N GLY A 908 -17.15 20.45 16.24
CA GLY A 908 -17.58 20.89 17.57
C GLY A 908 -18.30 19.81 18.41
N ALA A 909 -17.94 19.74 19.69
CA ALA A 909 -18.36 18.72 20.65
C ALA A 909 -19.83 18.22 20.57
N PRO A 910 -20.89 19.07 20.50
CA PRO A 910 -22.27 18.56 20.43
C PRO A 910 -22.59 17.86 19.10
N ARG A 911 -22.03 18.31 17.96
CA ARG A 911 -22.18 17.62 16.66
C ARG A 911 -21.40 16.30 16.68
N ARG A 912 -20.14 16.36 17.13
CA ARG A 912 -19.25 15.20 17.22
C ARG A 912 -19.82 14.10 18.13
N LYS A 913 -20.52 14.44 19.22
CA LYS A 913 -21.24 13.46 20.06
C LYS A 913 -22.50 12.89 19.39
N ALA A 914 -23.23 13.67 18.58
CA ALA A 914 -24.39 13.18 17.85
C ALA A 914 -24.02 12.24 16.69
N ALA A 915 -22.98 12.57 15.91
CA ALA A 915 -22.46 11.71 14.84
C ALA A 915 -22.00 10.35 15.39
N PHE A 916 -21.18 10.36 16.45
CA PHE A 916 -20.70 9.11 17.06
C PHE A 916 -21.84 8.27 17.67
N ALA A 917 -22.88 8.89 18.22
CA ALA A 917 -24.03 8.14 18.75
C ALA A 917 -24.86 7.45 17.65
N ALA A 918 -24.86 7.98 16.43
CA ALA A 918 -25.43 7.30 15.26
C ALA A 918 -24.50 6.17 14.78
N LEU A 919 -23.19 6.44 14.69
CA LEU A 919 -22.17 5.44 14.32
C LEU A 919 -22.18 4.22 15.26
N GLU A 920 -22.22 4.45 16.58
CA GLU A 920 -22.33 3.37 17.59
C GLU A 920 -23.62 2.55 17.41
N SER A 921 -24.73 3.19 17.00
CA SER A 921 -26.00 2.50 16.78
C SER A 921 -25.95 1.59 15.56
N GLU A 922 -25.35 2.02 14.46
CA GLU A 922 -25.26 1.23 13.22
C GLU A 922 -24.22 0.10 13.34
N ILE A 923 -23.08 0.37 13.98
CA ILE A 923 -22.10 -0.68 14.33
C ILE A 923 -22.71 -1.72 15.29
N ALA A 924 -23.58 -1.33 16.22
CA ALA A 924 -24.24 -2.26 17.13
C ALA A 924 -25.20 -3.24 16.41
N GLU A 925 -25.75 -2.87 15.25
CA GLU A 925 -26.48 -3.80 14.39
C GLU A 925 -25.51 -4.78 13.71
N LEU A 926 -24.40 -4.30 13.14
CA LEU A 926 -23.40 -5.14 12.48
C LEU A 926 -22.76 -6.18 13.43
N VAL A 927 -22.43 -5.76 14.66
CA VAL A 927 -21.81 -6.61 15.71
C VAL A 927 -22.80 -7.58 16.37
N SER A 928 -24.10 -7.51 16.02
CA SER A 928 -25.07 -8.53 16.46
C SER A 928 -24.93 -9.85 15.69
N GLU A 929 -24.33 -9.80 14.50
CA GLU A 929 -24.03 -10.94 13.63
C GLU A 929 -22.50 -11.09 13.51
N PRO A 930 -21.86 -12.07 14.17
CA PRO A 930 -20.41 -12.29 14.03
C PRO A 930 -20.09 -12.88 12.66
N HIS A 931 -18.97 -12.45 12.07
CA HIS A 931 -18.54 -12.81 10.71
C HIS A 931 -17.19 -13.54 10.75
N GLY A 932 -16.97 -14.47 9.82
CA GLY A 932 -15.75 -15.23 9.60
C GLY A 932 -15.55 -16.38 10.61
N ALA A 933 -14.48 -17.15 10.39
CA ALA A 933 -14.00 -18.14 11.36
C ALA A 933 -13.41 -17.50 12.65
N GLY A 934 -13.22 -16.17 12.63
CA GLY A 934 -12.52 -15.41 13.67
C GLY A 934 -11.01 -15.62 13.65
N LEU A 935 -10.44 -16.01 12.52
CA LEU A 935 -9.00 -16.07 12.30
C LEU A 935 -8.46 -14.66 12.05
N ASP A 936 -9.04 -13.97 11.08
CA ASP A 936 -8.60 -12.70 10.52
C ASP A 936 -9.70 -11.62 10.65
N VAL A 937 -9.29 -10.34 10.63
CA VAL A 937 -10.17 -9.19 10.89
C VAL A 937 -11.26 -9.08 9.80
N PRO A 938 -12.53 -8.78 10.15
CA PRO A 938 -13.57 -8.59 9.14
C PRO A 938 -13.36 -7.29 8.34
N ASP A 939 -13.59 -7.36 7.04
CA ASP A 939 -13.31 -6.32 6.04
C ASP A 939 -13.99 -4.98 6.36
N TRP A 940 -15.15 -5.01 7.02
CA TRP A 940 -15.88 -3.80 7.44
C TRP A 940 -15.20 -3.05 8.59
N LEU A 941 -14.27 -3.70 9.30
CA LEU A 941 -13.59 -3.18 10.48
C LEU A 941 -12.21 -2.64 10.11
N SER A 942 -11.43 -3.35 9.27
CA SER A 942 -10.21 -2.77 8.68
C SER A 942 -10.55 -1.52 7.86
N ALA A 943 -11.59 -1.56 7.01
CA ALA A 943 -12.07 -0.39 6.26
C ALA A 943 -12.55 0.80 7.13
N LEU A 944 -12.72 0.61 8.45
CA LEU A 944 -12.93 1.70 9.42
C LEU A 944 -11.65 2.08 10.18
N GLU A 945 -10.75 1.14 10.41
CA GLU A 945 -9.39 1.40 10.92
C GLU A 945 -8.59 2.22 9.89
N ASP A 946 -8.72 1.94 8.59
CA ASP A 946 -8.22 2.71 7.44
C ASP A 946 -8.75 4.15 7.45
N GLU A 947 -10.08 4.34 7.47
CA GLU A 947 -10.68 5.68 7.43
C GLU A 947 -10.42 6.45 8.74
N VAL A 948 -10.12 5.77 9.86
CA VAL A 948 -9.60 6.43 11.09
C VAL A 948 -8.13 6.82 10.92
N THR A 949 -7.28 5.98 10.32
CA THR A 949 -5.90 6.34 9.96
C THR A 949 -5.91 7.54 9.02
N GLU A 950 -6.70 7.50 7.95
CA GLU A 950 -6.82 8.58 6.96
C GLU A 950 -7.45 9.85 7.56
N ALA A 951 -8.49 9.74 8.41
CA ALA A 951 -9.06 10.90 9.09
C ALA A 951 -8.10 11.56 10.10
N ARG A 952 -7.06 10.84 10.57
CA ARG A 952 -5.96 11.41 11.35
C ARG A 952 -4.86 11.98 10.43
N SER A 953 -4.45 11.29 9.37
CA SER A 953 -3.41 11.77 8.46
C SER A 953 -3.86 12.99 7.64
N ARG A 954 -5.13 13.09 7.24
CA ARG A 954 -5.73 14.29 6.59
C ARG A 954 -5.63 15.57 7.45
N LEU A 955 -5.37 15.46 8.77
CA LEU A 955 -5.15 16.62 9.65
C LEU A 955 -3.73 17.18 9.55
N SER A 956 -2.73 16.36 9.19
CA SER A 956 -1.31 16.75 9.06
C SER A 956 -0.81 16.81 7.61
N HIS A 957 -1.31 15.95 6.72
CA HIS A 957 -0.90 15.86 5.32
C HIS A 957 -2.11 15.84 4.38
N VAL A 958 -2.21 16.84 3.48
CA VAL A 958 -3.13 16.78 2.34
C VAL A 958 -2.41 16.15 1.15
N SER A 959 -2.90 14.98 0.75
CA SER A 959 -2.58 14.24 -0.49
C SER A 959 -2.42 15.19 -1.70
N SER A 960 -1.30 15.09 -2.44
CA SER A 960 -0.92 16.09 -3.44
C SER A 960 -1.88 16.21 -4.63
N SER A 961 -2.36 15.09 -5.19
CA SER A 961 -3.44 15.00 -6.19
C SER A 961 -4.74 15.64 -5.68
N ASP A 962 -5.01 15.54 -4.38
CA ASP A 962 -6.14 16.20 -3.73
C ASP A 962 -5.95 17.73 -3.66
N ARG A 963 -4.71 18.24 -3.73
CA ARG A 963 -4.40 19.66 -3.98
C ARG A 963 -4.49 20.04 -5.46
N LEU A 964 -3.96 19.20 -6.36
CA LEU A 964 -4.00 19.43 -7.82
C LEU A 964 -5.46 19.59 -8.29
N SER A 965 -6.33 18.69 -7.84
CA SER A 965 -7.77 18.76 -8.08
C SER A 965 -8.39 20.01 -7.45
N ARG A 966 -8.12 20.35 -6.17
CA ARG A 966 -8.61 21.60 -5.55
C ARG A 966 -8.26 22.87 -6.35
N ARG A 967 -7.11 22.88 -7.06
CA ARG A 967 -6.68 24.00 -7.91
C ARG A 967 -7.40 24.09 -9.25
N ILE A 968 -7.71 22.97 -9.90
CA ILE A 968 -8.60 22.92 -11.06
C ILE A 968 -10.04 23.14 -10.55
N GLY A 969 -10.51 24.38 -10.58
CA GLY A 969 -11.79 24.77 -9.99
C GLY A 969 -13.00 24.09 -10.65
N GLN A 970 -13.92 23.56 -9.83
CA GLN A 970 -15.10 22.86 -10.34
C GLN A 970 -16.05 23.81 -11.09
N VAL A 971 -16.20 23.59 -12.39
CA VAL A 971 -17.26 24.19 -13.22
C VAL A 971 -18.60 23.59 -12.80
N ARG A 972 -19.58 24.45 -12.53
CA ARG A 972 -20.91 24.06 -12.03
C ARG A 972 -21.90 24.04 -13.17
N MET A 973 -22.51 22.89 -13.42
CA MET A 973 -23.40 22.65 -14.55
C MET A 973 -24.88 22.63 -14.13
N SER A 974 -25.76 23.08 -15.01
CA SER A 974 -27.20 22.85 -14.88
C SER A 974 -27.57 21.42 -15.23
N TRP A 975 -28.73 20.97 -14.72
CA TRP A 975 -29.28 19.65 -15.04
C TRP A 975 -29.61 19.49 -16.55
N ASP A 976 -30.01 20.58 -17.23
CA ASP A 976 -30.23 20.60 -18.68
C ASP A 976 -28.91 20.32 -19.45
N GLU A 977 -27.82 21.04 -19.12
CA GLU A 977 -26.51 20.88 -19.77
C GLU A 977 -25.90 19.49 -19.56
N ILE A 978 -26.08 18.89 -18.37
CA ILE A 978 -25.65 17.51 -18.09
C ILE A 978 -26.44 16.51 -18.94
N LEU A 979 -27.76 16.68 -19.04
CA LEU A 979 -28.59 15.80 -19.88
C LEU A 979 -28.35 16.00 -21.39
N GLU A 980 -27.91 17.18 -21.82
CA GLU A 980 -27.49 17.45 -23.21
C GLU A 980 -26.14 16.78 -23.52
N GLN A 981 -25.13 16.93 -22.66
CA GLN A 981 -23.83 16.25 -22.83
C GLN A 981 -23.94 14.71 -22.76
N LEU A 982 -24.83 14.18 -21.91
CA LEU A 982 -25.16 12.75 -21.92
C LEU A 982 -26.03 12.36 -23.12
N GLY A 983 -26.84 13.29 -23.63
CA GLY A 983 -27.81 13.06 -24.71
C GLY A 983 -27.19 12.96 -26.10
N GLU A 984 -26.12 13.70 -26.37
CA GLU A 984 -25.47 13.73 -27.69
C GLU A 984 -24.40 12.63 -27.90
N GLN A 985 -24.85 11.44 -28.27
CA GLN A 985 -24.03 10.40 -28.92
C GLN A 985 -24.58 10.12 -30.34
#